data_AF-A0A087TJZ1-F1
#
_entry.id   AF-A0A087TJZ1-F1
#
_cell.length_a   1.000
_cell.length_b   1.000
_cell.length_c   1.000
_cell.angle_alpha   90.00
_cell.angle_beta   90.00
_cell.angle_gamma   90.00
#
_symmetry.space_group_name_H-M   'P 1'
#
loop_
_entity.id
_entity.type
_entity.pdbx_description
1 polymer ?
#
loop_
_entity_poly.entity_id
_entity_poly.type
_entity_poly.pdbx_seq_one_letter_code
_entity_poly.pdbx_strand_id
1 'polypeptide(L)'
;MRKQVNAARRRFQRNRNPILIELYKQKYLHLRHTYSLKLQDAKLNSWREFLMSINERNVWKKIYTNGIKQNFMKGIEVSGIYLPSGNCTKPLEETTNEVLNRNFLTDPYSTDNSFHRMIRAEASLNYVANLDPPFTMSEINSVIENLKCNKAPGLDSISNEILKQVHRMFPNLFSKIFNICLKLGSFPRCWKRANVVLIPKNSGLRIPHLDNLRCISLLPSLGKCLEKLFVNRITWFFHNKKLLNKAQFGFTPHKSCEDALLYLKDIVDEGKKKNLHTVLVFLDIKGAFDHAWWPGILVFLRKAGIPCNIFRLIKDFLHDRSALLSLGHVSSSRILERGCPQGSVSGPLLWNLIMNDLLNRLSYCPSCKTIAFADDLLICFQEKCPITLFNTAQNTLNIISNWSREQKLEFNPNKSKIMIIKRKHVSYSNQQLYLDNALLETVNEIKYLGVILDHKFCWKNHIMYLSNKCENILRGLNRVSCNTFGLKSNVINMIYKQGIVPFICYASRVWGTALEKKINSRILRRIQRRILLRVVRGYRTISYEACFVISGFPPIDLHVLNDKKFKDTISKFMFDTKVLFEDLPHPADRLPIQIIIDANSVDDNFPLVCYTDGSKINNRVGLAYVVFHHGFELEYKLFRIPNECSVFQAELLCISESIKWISNNYSLSAKFLIRTDSLSSLYSLRNIFSCNKLIVTSHALLKDLNNKGVDVIFSHVRGHTGNLGNERADWLAKQATNLQVITPMILSKSFFKSKSRDDTILKWNELYRNSTNASLTKLYFPSILHRLNNKHFLCNFEITQFLTGHGWCPPYIARDVKTFLLESLTENQVISLGCKIQWPSRSPDLTPTDFWLWGYLKSRAYRGYPSTLVELKNAIRLTVAAIDGDMLYSAVMGVVTSLTCLLPCGGGNAEHLLL
;
A
#
# COMPACT_ATOMS: atom_id res chain seq x y z
N MET A 1 -27.63 -41.08 -4.80
CA MET A 1 -27.17 -41.75 -3.55
C MET A 1 -27.90 -41.33 -2.28
N ARG A 2 -28.06 -40.04 -1.90
CA ARG A 2 -28.82 -39.65 -0.69
C ARG A 2 -30.22 -40.29 -0.61
N LYS A 3 -30.96 -40.29 -1.73
CA LYS A 3 -32.26 -40.98 -1.85
C LYS A 3 -32.17 -42.50 -1.61
N GLN A 4 -31.12 -43.16 -2.10
CA GLN A 4 -30.88 -44.61 -1.93
C GLN A 4 -30.52 -44.98 -0.48
N VAL A 5 -29.69 -44.18 0.20
CA VAL A 5 -29.39 -44.35 1.63
C VAL A 5 -30.67 -44.23 2.47
N ASN A 6 -31.48 -43.21 2.19
CA ASN A 6 -32.76 -43.01 2.88
C ASN A 6 -33.77 -44.12 2.57
N ALA A 7 -33.78 -44.68 1.35
CA ALA A 7 -34.59 -45.83 1.00
C ALA A 7 -34.13 -47.10 1.72
N ALA A 8 -32.83 -47.38 1.75
CA ALA A 8 -32.26 -48.52 2.47
C ALA A 8 -32.50 -48.44 3.98
N ARG A 9 -32.33 -47.26 4.58
CA ARG A 9 -32.68 -47.00 5.99
C ARG A 9 -34.15 -47.31 6.27
N ARG A 10 -35.07 -46.82 5.43
CA ARG A 10 -36.51 -47.07 5.58
C ARG A 10 -36.85 -48.56 5.44
N ARG A 11 -36.22 -49.28 4.51
CA ARG A 11 -36.42 -50.73 4.31
C ARG A 11 -35.91 -51.55 5.50
N PHE A 12 -34.77 -51.19 6.06
CA PHE A 12 -34.26 -51.76 7.32
C PHE A 12 -35.24 -51.51 8.47
N GLN A 13 -35.70 -50.27 8.66
CA GLN A 13 -36.55 -49.88 9.80
C GLN A 13 -37.99 -50.42 9.74
N ARG A 14 -38.51 -50.76 8.56
CA ARG A 14 -39.89 -51.22 8.37
C ARG A 14 -40.03 -52.75 8.32
N ASN A 15 -38.93 -53.49 8.26
CA ASN A 15 -38.98 -54.94 8.15
C ASN A 15 -39.13 -55.58 9.53
N ARG A 16 -39.91 -56.68 9.60
CA ARG A 16 -40.16 -57.42 10.85
C ARG A 16 -39.48 -58.80 10.89
N ASN A 17 -38.93 -59.27 9.75
CA ASN A 17 -38.23 -60.55 9.66
C ASN A 17 -36.76 -60.42 10.11
N PRO A 18 -36.28 -61.16 11.12
CA PRO A 18 -34.93 -61.02 11.69
C PRO A 18 -33.77 -61.17 10.69
N ILE A 19 -33.87 -62.12 9.75
CA ILE A 19 -32.82 -62.40 8.76
C ILE A 19 -32.74 -61.25 7.75
N LEU A 20 -33.88 -60.77 7.27
CA LEU A 20 -33.96 -59.65 6.33
C LEU A 20 -33.54 -58.33 6.98
N ILE A 21 -33.81 -58.13 8.28
CA ILE A 21 -33.37 -56.95 9.03
C ILE A 21 -31.85 -56.83 9.00
N GLU A 22 -31.11 -57.91 9.29
CA GLU A 22 -29.64 -57.87 9.32
C GLU A 22 -29.06 -57.62 7.92
N LEU A 23 -29.63 -58.26 6.88
CA LEU A 23 -29.22 -58.03 5.49
C LEU A 23 -29.47 -56.58 5.04
N TYR A 24 -30.64 -56.01 5.35
CA TYR A 24 -30.95 -54.61 5.02
C TYR A 24 -30.14 -53.61 5.85
N LYS A 25 -29.79 -53.95 7.09
CA LYS A 25 -28.91 -53.16 7.95
C LYS A 25 -27.49 -53.08 7.37
N GLN A 26 -26.91 -54.21 6.96
CA GLN A 26 -25.61 -54.24 6.30
C GLN A 26 -25.62 -53.43 4.99
N LYS A 27 -26.66 -53.59 4.17
CA LYS A 27 -26.85 -52.79 2.95
C LYS A 27 -26.96 -51.29 3.23
N TYR A 28 -27.68 -50.89 4.28
CA TYR A 28 -27.77 -49.50 4.72
C TYR A 28 -26.41 -48.96 5.19
N LEU A 29 -25.68 -49.70 6.04
CA LEU A 29 -24.37 -49.30 6.56
C LEU A 29 -23.35 -49.12 5.44
N HIS A 30 -23.30 -50.06 4.50
CA HIS A 30 -22.47 -49.95 3.29
C HIS A 30 -22.83 -48.71 2.47
N LEU A 31 -24.12 -48.52 2.14
CA LEU A 31 -24.56 -47.35 1.38
C LEU A 31 -24.30 -46.03 2.11
N ARG A 32 -24.43 -45.99 3.43
CA ARG A 32 -24.12 -44.82 4.26
C ARG A 32 -22.61 -44.52 4.23
N HIS A 33 -21.76 -45.53 4.36
CA HIS A 33 -20.31 -45.39 4.28
C HIS A 33 -19.90 -44.85 2.91
N THR A 34 -20.36 -45.48 1.81
CA THR A 34 -20.06 -45.04 0.44
C THR A 34 -20.59 -43.64 0.16
N TYR A 35 -21.78 -43.28 0.66
CA TYR A 35 -22.30 -41.91 0.57
C TYR A 35 -21.44 -40.91 1.36
N SER A 36 -20.97 -41.27 2.55
CA SER A 36 -20.09 -40.43 3.37
C SER A 36 -18.77 -40.15 2.67
N LEU A 37 -18.12 -41.18 2.10
CA LEU A 37 -16.90 -41.03 1.32
C LEU A 37 -17.11 -40.10 0.12
N LYS A 38 -18.15 -40.35 -0.69
CA LYS A 38 -18.47 -39.50 -1.85
C LYS A 38 -18.84 -38.06 -1.47
N LEU A 39 -19.48 -37.86 -0.31
CA LEU A 39 -19.75 -36.51 0.20
C LEU A 39 -18.47 -35.80 0.62
N GLN A 40 -17.52 -36.52 1.24
CA GLN A 40 -16.20 -35.98 1.57
C GLN A 40 -15.42 -35.63 0.30
N ASP A 41 -15.39 -36.51 -0.69
CA ASP A 41 -14.74 -36.25 -1.99
C ASP A 41 -15.36 -35.07 -2.71
N ALA A 42 -16.69 -34.97 -2.77
CA ALA A 42 -17.38 -33.84 -3.39
C ALA A 42 -17.08 -32.52 -2.67
N LYS A 43 -17.05 -32.52 -1.33
CA LYS A 43 -16.66 -31.34 -0.53
C LYS A 43 -15.20 -30.95 -0.79
N LEU A 44 -14.30 -31.92 -0.85
CA LEU A 44 -12.88 -31.69 -1.13
C LEU A 44 -12.65 -31.17 -2.54
N ASN A 45 -13.34 -31.71 -3.54
CA ASN A 45 -13.23 -31.27 -4.93
C ASN A 45 -13.79 -29.86 -5.11
N SER A 46 -14.96 -29.56 -4.54
CA SER A 46 -15.51 -28.20 -4.52
C SER A 46 -14.56 -27.20 -3.84
N TRP A 47 -13.92 -27.60 -2.74
CA TRP A 47 -12.92 -26.77 -2.08
C TRP A 47 -11.66 -26.57 -2.94
N ARG A 48 -11.20 -27.62 -3.64
CA ARG A 48 -10.05 -27.54 -4.57
C ARG A 48 -10.36 -26.60 -5.73
N GLU A 49 -11.51 -26.72 -6.37
CA GLU A 49 -11.95 -25.83 -7.45
C GLU A 49 -12.01 -24.37 -6.99
N PHE A 50 -12.58 -24.12 -5.80
CA PHE A 50 -12.58 -22.79 -5.20
C PHE A 50 -11.16 -22.24 -5.05
N LEU A 51 -10.23 -23.03 -4.49
CA LEU A 51 -8.84 -22.61 -4.31
C LEU A 51 -8.09 -22.42 -5.64
N MET A 52 -8.37 -23.23 -6.67
CA MET A 52 -7.80 -23.08 -8.01
C MET A 52 -8.31 -21.83 -8.73
N SER A 53 -9.54 -21.38 -8.42
CA SER A 53 -10.11 -20.13 -8.94
C SER A 53 -9.43 -18.86 -8.38
N ILE A 54 -8.56 -18.99 -7.38
CA ILE A 54 -7.86 -17.88 -6.75
C ILE A 54 -6.57 -17.58 -7.51
N ASN A 55 -6.43 -16.33 -7.94
CA ASN A 55 -5.28 -15.82 -8.68
C ASN A 55 -4.82 -14.47 -8.10
N GLU A 56 -3.74 -13.91 -8.65
CA GLU A 56 -3.12 -12.68 -8.17
C GLU A 56 -4.07 -11.46 -8.21
N ARG A 57 -5.08 -11.46 -9.09
CA ARG A 57 -6.04 -10.35 -9.21
C ARG A 57 -7.14 -10.41 -8.15
N ASN A 58 -7.58 -11.60 -7.76
CA ASN A 58 -8.74 -11.78 -6.89
C ASN A 58 -8.38 -12.26 -5.46
N VAL A 59 -7.11 -12.55 -5.19
CA VAL A 59 -6.65 -13.13 -3.92
C VAL A 59 -7.13 -12.32 -2.71
N TRP A 60 -7.00 -11.00 -2.76
CA TRP A 60 -7.27 -10.14 -1.61
C TRP A 60 -8.76 -10.08 -1.29
N LYS A 61 -9.64 -10.26 -2.29
CA LYS A 61 -11.09 -10.32 -2.07
C LYS A 61 -11.49 -11.72 -1.59
N LYS A 62 -11.04 -12.79 -2.27
CA LYS A 62 -11.49 -14.17 -1.99
C LYS A 62 -10.85 -14.77 -0.73
N ILE A 63 -9.54 -14.60 -0.51
CA ILE A 63 -8.85 -15.15 0.67
C ILE A 63 -9.18 -14.37 1.94
N TYR A 64 -9.29 -13.04 1.85
CA TYR A 64 -9.61 -12.22 3.01
C TYR A 64 -11.01 -12.55 3.55
N THR A 65 -11.97 -12.75 2.65
CA THR A 65 -13.36 -13.07 2.99
C THR A 65 -13.54 -14.52 3.44
N ASN A 66 -12.92 -15.50 2.77
CA ASN A 66 -13.25 -16.92 2.95
C ASN A 66 -12.18 -17.76 3.67
N GLY A 67 -10.93 -17.28 3.78
CA GLY A 67 -9.78 -18.09 4.23
C GLY A 67 -9.10 -17.61 5.51
N ILE A 68 -8.64 -16.34 5.55
CA ILE A 68 -7.82 -15.82 6.65
C ILE A 68 -8.66 -15.25 7.80
N LYS A 69 -9.82 -14.66 7.50
CA LYS A 69 -10.76 -14.08 8.48
C LYS A 69 -12.18 -14.61 8.22
N GLN A 70 -12.44 -15.89 8.50
CA GLN A 70 -13.80 -16.47 8.40
C GLN A 70 -14.88 -15.77 9.28
N ASN A 71 -14.52 -14.75 10.08
CA ASN A 71 -15.45 -14.02 10.94
C ASN A 71 -15.79 -12.59 10.45
N PHE A 72 -15.33 -12.18 9.26
CA PHE A 72 -15.75 -10.91 8.64
C PHE A 72 -16.54 -11.22 7.36
N MET A 73 -17.79 -10.78 7.33
CA MET A 73 -18.75 -10.89 6.22
C MET A 73 -19.66 -12.13 6.21
N LYS A 74 -20.25 -12.49 7.35
CA LYS A 74 -21.73 -12.45 7.32
C LYS A 74 -22.09 -10.98 7.45
N GLY A 75 -22.85 -10.43 6.51
CA GLY A 75 -23.46 -9.11 6.72
C GLY A 75 -24.12 -9.15 8.09
N ILE A 76 -23.79 -8.22 8.97
CA ILE A 76 -24.50 -8.13 10.24
C ILE A 76 -25.91 -7.70 9.84
N GLU A 77 -26.87 -8.62 9.87
CA GLU A 77 -28.27 -8.25 10.00
C GLU A 77 -28.39 -7.60 11.37
N VAL A 78 -28.20 -6.27 11.41
CA VAL A 78 -28.34 -5.50 12.64
C VAL A 78 -29.83 -5.49 12.95
N SER A 79 -30.31 -6.48 13.68
CA SER A 79 -31.69 -6.54 14.20
C SER A 79 -31.86 -5.71 15.48
N GLY A 80 -30.75 -5.19 16.03
CA GLY A 80 -30.65 -4.41 17.26
C GLY A 80 -29.18 -4.15 17.63
N ILE A 81 -28.92 -3.25 18.58
CA ILE A 81 -27.59 -2.96 19.13
C ILE A 81 -27.63 -2.94 20.66
N TYR A 82 -26.52 -3.30 21.30
CA TYR A 82 -26.37 -3.08 22.74
C TYR A 82 -25.89 -1.64 23.01
N LEU A 83 -26.60 -0.95 23.87
CA LEU A 83 -26.22 0.34 24.43
C LEU A 83 -25.23 0.14 25.60
N PRO A 84 -24.45 1.17 25.97
CA PRO A 84 -23.58 1.11 27.15
C PRO A 84 -24.29 0.83 28.47
N SER A 85 -25.61 1.08 28.54
CA SER A 85 -26.45 0.70 29.69
C SER A 85 -26.72 -0.80 29.80
N GLY A 86 -26.33 -1.60 28.81
CA GLY A 86 -26.60 -3.04 28.75
C GLY A 86 -27.91 -3.41 28.04
N ASN A 87 -28.77 -2.43 27.76
CA ASN A 87 -30.03 -2.65 27.05
C ASN A 87 -29.82 -2.87 25.55
N CYS A 88 -30.63 -3.75 24.95
CA CYS A 88 -30.61 -4.00 23.51
C CYS A 88 -31.79 -3.28 22.84
N THR A 89 -31.51 -2.40 21.89
CA THR A 89 -32.54 -1.64 21.17
C THR A 89 -33.42 -2.57 20.34
N LYS A 90 -34.73 -2.45 20.48
CA LYS A 90 -35.76 -3.10 19.63
C LYS A 90 -37.02 -2.23 19.72
N PRO A 91 -37.61 -1.75 18.61
CA PRO A 91 -37.43 -2.17 17.20
C PRO A 91 -36.30 -1.45 16.45
N LEU A 92 -36.13 -1.75 15.14
CA LEU A 92 -35.08 -1.18 14.27
C LEU A 92 -35.09 0.36 14.22
N GLU A 93 -36.25 0.99 14.36
CA GLU A 93 -36.39 2.45 14.44
C GLU A 93 -35.60 3.02 15.62
N GLU A 94 -35.76 2.44 16.81
CA GLU A 94 -34.98 2.78 18.00
C GLU A 94 -33.48 2.59 17.73
N THR A 95 -33.09 1.48 17.09
CA THR A 95 -31.69 1.24 16.70
C THR A 95 -31.14 2.36 15.82
N THR A 96 -31.84 2.72 14.74
CA THR A 96 -31.37 3.76 13.81
C THR A 96 -31.26 5.12 14.50
N ASN A 97 -32.23 5.47 15.34
CA ASN A 97 -32.24 6.72 16.09
C ASN A 97 -31.12 6.76 17.12
N GLU A 98 -30.92 5.72 17.92
CA GLU A 98 -29.85 5.67 18.92
C GLU A 98 -28.45 5.73 18.28
N VAL A 99 -28.25 5.05 17.15
CA VAL A 99 -26.99 5.15 16.39
C VAL A 99 -26.74 6.60 15.95
N LEU A 100 -27.75 7.28 15.39
CA LEU A 100 -27.60 8.66 14.95
C LEU A 100 -27.41 9.62 16.13
N ASN A 101 -28.18 9.45 17.21
CA ASN A 101 -28.16 10.31 18.39
C ASN A 101 -26.80 10.29 19.10
N ARG A 102 -26.19 9.11 19.24
CA ARG A 102 -24.91 8.94 19.92
C ARG A 102 -23.70 9.32 19.09
N ASN A 103 -23.74 9.09 17.77
CA ASN A 103 -22.61 9.40 16.89
C ASN A 103 -22.63 10.84 16.37
N PHE A 104 -23.79 11.51 16.36
CA PHE A 104 -23.94 12.88 15.86
C PHE A 104 -24.59 13.75 16.92
N LEU A 105 -23.81 14.26 17.87
CA LEU A 105 -24.35 15.08 18.97
C LEU A 105 -24.92 16.42 18.49
N THR A 106 -26.02 16.85 19.11
CA THR A 106 -26.56 18.23 18.97
C THR A 106 -25.69 19.21 19.73
N ASP A 107 -25.58 20.45 19.28
CA ASP A 107 -24.81 21.54 19.89
C ASP A 107 -25.74 22.70 20.33
N PRO A 108 -26.61 22.48 21.34
CA PRO A 108 -27.61 23.47 21.73
C PRO A 108 -26.99 24.69 22.41
N TYR A 109 -27.53 25.88 22.11
CA TYR A 109 -27.13 27.16 22.70
C TYR A 109 -27.23 27.19 24.23
N SER A 110 -28.10 26.37 24.84
CA SER A 110 -28.23 26.26 26.30
C SER A 110 -26.96 25.77 27.00
N THR A 111 -26.07 25.07 26.30
CA THR A 111 -24.77 24.60 26.83
C THR A 111 -23.66 25.64 26.72
N ASP A 112 -23.94 26.81 26.14
CA ASP A 112 -22.93 27.84 25.92
C ASP A 112 -22.69 28.67 27.18
N ASN A 113 -21.42 28.75 27.59
CA ASN A 113 -20.93 29.78 28.50
C ASN A 113 -20.72 31.11 27.75
N SER A 114 -20.30 32.16 28.47
CA SER A 114 -20.03 33.48 27.87
C SER A 114 -19.03 33.42 26.70
N PHE A 115 -17.98 32.63 26.84
CA PHE A 115 -16.98 32.41 25.79
C PHE A 115 -17.58 31.77 24.52
N HIS A 116 -18.38 30.72 24.65
CA HIS A 116 -19.03 30.06 23.51
C HIS A 116 -19.98 31.00 22.77
N ARG A 117 -20.77 31.81 23.50
CA ARG A 117 -21.68 32.79 22.88
C ARG A 117 -20.91 33.84 22.07
N MET A 118 -19.80 34.34 22.61
CA MET A 118 -18.90 35.27 21.91
C MET A 118 -18.36 34.65 20.62
N ILE A 119 -17.86 33.42 20.65
CA ILE A 119 -17.32 32.73 19.46
C ILE A 119 -18.41 32.51 18.40
N ARG A 120 -19.64 32.15 18.79
CA ARG A 120 -20.76 32.03 17.83
C ARG A 120 -21.14 33.35 17.19
N ALA A 121 -21.20 34.43 17.99
CA ALA A 121 -21.45 35.77 17.47
C ALA A 121 -20.36 36.13 16.45
N GLU A 122 -19.10 35.90 16.80
CA GLU A 122 -17.95 36.16 15.93
C GLU A 122 -17.98 35.34 14.63
N ALA A 123 -18.35 34.06 14.68
CA ALA A 123 -18.49 33.18 13.50
C ALA A 123 -19.63 33.61 12.57
N SER A 124 -20.65 34.27 13.12
CA SER A 124 -21.83 34.71 12.39
C SER A 124 -21.61 36.01 11.62
N LEU A 125 -20.66 36.85 12.06
CA LEU A 125 -20.33 38.12 11.42
C LEU A 125 -19.99 37.97 9.94
N ASN A 126 -20.32 39.01 9.18
CA ASN A 126 -19.87 39.15 7.81
C ASN A 126 -18.35 39.26 7.78
N TYR A 127 -17.76 38.57 6.80
CA TYR A 127 -16.32 38.54 6.63
C TYR A 127 -15.95 39.14 5.27
N VAL A 128 -15.07 40.14 5.33
CA VAL A 128 -14.55 40.88 4.17
C VAL A 128 -13.04 40.67 4.14
N ALA A 129 -12.56 40.14 3.02
CA ALA A 129 -11.16 39.88 2.73
C ALA A 129 -11.00 39.79 1.21
N ASN A 130 -9.77 39.66 0.72
CA ASN A 130 -9.50 39.48 -0.71
C ASN A 130 -10.23 38.24 -1.27
N LEU A 131 -10.58 38.29 -2.56
CA LEU A 131 -11.19 37.18 -3.28
C LEU A 131 -10.11 36.26 -3.82
N ASP A 132 -10.36 34.96 -3.72
CA ASP A 132 -9.57 33.92 -4.36
C ASP A 132 -9.93 33.81 -5.86
N PRO A 133 -9.00 33.52 -6.78
CA PRO A 133 -9.30 33.41 -8.20
C PRO A 133 -10.24 32.24 -8.51
N PRO A 134 -10.93 32.18 -9.67
CA PRO A 134 -11.74 31.03 -10.05
C PRO A 134 -10.97 29.70 -10.08
N PHE A 135 -11.65 28.57 -9.89
CA PHE A 135 -11.10 27.24 -10.15
C PHE A 135 -10.79 27.07 -11.63
N THR A 136 -9.54 26.75 -11.93
CA THR A 136 -9.09 26.50 -13.30
C THR A 136 -9.62 25.15 -13.82
N MET A 137 -9.75 25.02 -15.14
CA MET A 137 -10.09 23.74 -15.77
C MET A 137 -9.10 22.63 -15.37
N SER A 138 -7.84 22.98 -15.24
CA SER A 138 -6.74 22.12 -14.83
C SER A 138 -6.92 21.52 -13.43
N GLU A 139 -7.29 22.36 -12.46
CA GLU A 139 -7.61 21.91 -11.10
C GLU A 139 -8.74 20.87 -11.12
N ILE A 140 -9.79 21.15 -11.89
CA ILE A 140 -10.99 20.32 -11.98
C ILE A 140 -10.69 19.00 -12.68
N ASN A 141 -10.01 19.04 -13.84
CA ASN A 141 -9.56 17.87 -14.58
C ASN A 141 -8.75 16.95 -13.66
N SER A 142 -7.76 17.52 -12.95
CA SER A 142 -6.90 16.75 -12.05
C SER A 142 -7.71 16.12 -10.90
N VAL A 143 -8.69 16.82 -10.32
CA VAL A 143 -9.52 16.25 -9.25
C VAL A 143 -10.39 15.09 -9.77
N ILE A 144 -11.06 15.28 -10.92
CA ILE A 144 -12.00 14.30 -11.47
C ILE A 144 -11.26 13.06 -12.00
N GLU A 145 -10.17 13.23 -12.73
CA GLU A 145 -9.40 12.12 -13.31
C GLU A 145 -8.78 11.23 -12.23
N ASN A 146 -8.39 11.81 -11.10
CA ASN A 146 -7.83 11.11 -9.95
C ASN A 146 -8.87 10.46 -9.02
N LEU A 147 -10.17 10.58 -9.30
CA LEU A 147 -11.20 9.85 -8.56
C LEU A 147 -10.96 8.34 -8.67
N LYS A 148 -10.96 7.63 -7.53
CA LYS A 148 -10.75 6.17 -7.52
C LYS A 148 -12.01 5.47 -8.01
N CYS A 149 -11.87 4.58 -8.99
CA CYS A 149 -12.95 3.71 -9.46
C CYS A 149 -13.33 2.66 -8.39
N ASN A 150 -14.51 2.03 -8.56
CA ASN A 150 -15.09 1.02 -7.68
C ASN A 150 -15.31 1.50 -6.23
N LYS A 151 -15.68 2.78 -6.08
CA LYS A 151 -16.08 3.37 -4.79
C LYS A 151 -17.60 3.43 -4.68
N ALA A 152 -18.11 3.18 -3.47
CA ALA A 152 -19.53 3.31 -3.20
C ALA A 152 -19.99 4.76 -3.42
N PRO A 153 -21.07 4.99 -4.18
CA PRO A 153 -21.62 6.33 -4.42
C PRO A 153 -22.34 6.89 -3.17
N GLY A 154 -22.74 8.15 -3.25
CA GLY A 154 -23.61 8.78 -2.26
C GLY A 154 -25.09 8.39 -2.48
N LEU A 155 -26.00 9.19 -1.90
CA LEU A 155 -27.45 9.00 -2.05
C LEU A 155 -27.95 9.17 -3.50
N ASP A 156 -27.20 9.90 -4.32
CA ASP A 156 -27.48 10.14 -5.73
C ASP A 156 -27.18 8.91 -6.61
N SER A 157 -26.52 7.89 -6.06
CA SER A 157 -26.08 6.69 -6.79
C SER A 157 -25.16 6.96 -7.99
N ILE A 158 -24.63 8.18 -8.12
CA ILE A 158 -23.72 8.55 -9.20
C ILE A 158 -22.31 8.05 -8.85
N SER A 159 -21.83 7.08 -9.62
CA SER A 159 -20.50 6.52 -9.43
C SER A 159 -19.39 7.45 -9.97
N ASN A 160 -18.16 7.22 -9.52
CA ASN A 160 -17.00 7.99 -9.99
C ASN A 160 -16.74 7.79 -11.49
N GLU A 161 -17.06 6.61 -12.01
CA GLU A 161 -16.94 6.26 -13.43
C GLU A 161 -17.90 7.11 -14.27
N ILE A 162 -19.16 7.24 -13.83
CA ILE A 162 -20.16 8.09 -14.50
C ILE A 162 -19.66 9.53 -14.54
N LEU A 163 -19.20 10.07 -13.41
CA LEU A 163 -18.67 11.44 -13.36
C LEU A 163 -17.50 11.66 -14.32
N LYS A 164 -16.57 10.71 -14.42
CA LYS A 164 -15.45 10.80 -15.38
C LYS A 164 -15.93 10.83 -16.82
N GLN A 165 -16.95 10.04 -17.18
CA GLN A 165 -17.48 10.04 -18.54
C GLN A 165 -18.24 11.32 -18.85
N VAL A 166 -19.09 11.79 -17.93
CA VAL A 166 -19.79 13.08 -18.10
C VAL A 166 -18.80 14.22 -18.26
N HIS A 167 -17.72 14.24 -17.47
CA HIS A 167 -16.67 15.26 -17.59
C HIS A 167 -15.97 15.23 -18.95
N ARG A 168 -15.72 14.03 -19.50
CA ARG A 168 -15.12 13.89 -20.84
C ARG A 168 -16.05 14.39 -21.95
N MET A 169 -17.34 14.12 -21.83
CA MET A 169 -18.34 14.56 -22.81
C MET A 169 -18.64 16.06 -22.70
N PHE A 170 -18.64 16.61 -21.48
CA PHE A 170 -18.97 18.00 -21.20
C PHE A 170 -17.94 18.66 -20.27
N PRO A 171 -16.69 18.91 -20.73
CA PRO A 171 -15.59 19.39 -19.87
C PRO A 171 -15.90 20.71 -19.13
N ASN A 172 -16.70 21.57 -19.74
CA ASN A 172 -17.06 22.88 -19.20
C ASN A 172 -18.17 22.86 -18.15
N LEU A 173 -18.94 21.77 -18.05
CA LEU A 173 -20.13 21.71 -17.19
C LEU A 173 -19.74 21.88 -15.71
N PHE A 174 -18.85 21.04 -15.22
CA PHE A 174 -18.43 21.07 -13.81
C PHE A 174 -17.63 22.32 -13.48
N SER A 175 -16.85 22.85 -14.44
CA SER A 175 -16.15 24.13 -14.27
C SER A 175 -17.09 25.29 -14.01
N LYS A 176 -18.14 25.43 -14.82
CA LYS A 176 -19.16 26.47 -14.61
C LYS A 176 -19.84 26.30 -13.24
N ILE A 177 -20.28 25.09 -12.91
CA ILE A 177 -20.98 24.81 -11.64
C ILE A 177 -20.10 25.15 -10.43
N PHE A 178 -18.85 24.66 -10.39
CA PHE A 178 -17.96 24.88 -9.25
C PHE A 178 -17.55 26.35 -9.10
N ASN A 179 -17.35 27.07 -10.21
CA ASN A 179 -17.04 28.49 -10.15
C ASN A 179 -18.24 29.36 -9.76
N ILE A 180 -19.46 28.98 -10.14
CA ILE A 180 -20.68 29.61 -9.62
C ILE A 180 -20.77 29.39 -8.10
N CYS A 181 -20.53 28.16 -7.62
CA CYS A 181 -20.50 27.86 -6.19
C CYS A 181 -19.47 28.73 -5.45
N LEU A 182 -18.25 28.86 -5.99
CA LEU A 182 -17.20 29.70 -5.41
C LEU A 182 -17.59 31.19 -5.38
N LYS A 183 -18.11 31.72 -6.50
CA LYS A 183 -18.50 33.13 -6.63
C LYS A 183 -19.61 33.49 -5.64
N LEU A 184 -20.63 32.62 -5.54
CA LEU A 184 -21.76 32.82 -4.61
C LEU A 184 -21.37 32.50 -3.15
N GLY A 185 -20.31 31.72 -2.95
CA GLY A 185 -19.95 31.19 -1.64
C GLY A 185 -20.98 30.19 -1.10
N SER A 186 -21.63 29.44 -1.99
CA SER A 186 -22.72 28.50 -1.64
C SER A 186 -22.35 27.06 -2.03
N PHE A 187 -22.68 26.11 -1.17
CA PHE A 187 -22.43 24.69 -1.35
C PHE A 187 -23.78 23.93 -1.49
N PRO A 188 -24.04 23.27 -2.63
CA PRO A 188 -25.36 22.67 -2.90
C PRO A 188 -25.84 21.71 -1.81
N ARG A 189 -27.08 21.92 -1.33
CA ARG A 189 -27.69 21.12 -0.25
C ARG A 189 -27.73 19.63 -0.54
N CYS A 190 -28.00 19.23 -1.78
CA CYS A 190 -28.00 17.83 -2.20
C CYS A 190 -26.64 17.14 -1.99
N TRP A 191 -25.53 17.88 -2.03
CA TRP A 191 -24.18 17.36 -1.82
C TRP A 191 -23.76 17.31 -0.34
N LYS A 192 -24.54 17.92 0.55
CA LYS A 192 -24.31 17.95 2.01
C LYS A 192 -24.94 16.76 2.74
N ARG A 193 -25.87 16.05 2.11
CA ARG A 193 -26.60 14.89 2.66
C ARG A 193 -25.73 13.63 2.64
N ALA A 194 -25.44 13.06 3.80
CA ALA A 194 -24.62 11.85 3.93
C ALA A 194 -25.48 10.59 4.07
N ASN A 195 -25.14 9.53 3.34
CA ASN A 195 -25.62 8.18 3.64
C ASN A 195 -24.69 7.51 4.65
N VAL A 196 -25.19 7.13 5.81
CA VAL A 196 -24.40 6.54 6.90
C VAL A 196 -24.37 5.03 6.75
N VAL A 197 -23.15 4.48 6.70
CA VAL A 197 -22.91 3.03 6.67
C VAL A 197 -22.15 2.60 7.91
N LEU A 198 -22.60 1.52 8.55
CA LEU A 198 -22.00 1.00 9.78
C LEU A 198 -20.92 -0.04 9.46
N ILE A 199 -19.71 0.17 9.99
CA ILE A 199 -18.60 -0.77 9.88
C ILE A 199 -18.18 -1.23 11.29
N PRO A 200 -18.10 -2.54 11.57
CA PRO A 200 -17.63 -3.03 12.86
C PRO A 200 -16.12 -2.80 13.05
N LYS A 201 -15.73 -2.29 14.22
CA LYS A 201 -14.34 -2.13 14.67
C LYS A 201 -13.66 -3.49 14.89
N ASN A 202 -14.41 -4.47 15.42
CA ASN A 202 -13.95 -5.84 15.72
C ASN A 202 -14.88 -6.88 15.09
N SER A 203 -14.34 -7.98 14.55
CA SER A 203 -15.15 -9.10 14.03
C SER A 203 -15.65 -10.02 15.12
N GLY A 204 -16.81 -10.64 14.85
CA GLY A 204 -17.22 -11.88 15.51
C GLY A 204 -18.39 -11.74 16.48
N LEU A 205 -18.91 -10.52 16.68
CA LEU A 205 -20.11 -10.31 17.50
C LEU A 205 -21.37 -10.45 16.64
N ARG A 206 -22.32 -11.26 17.10
CA ARG A 206 -23.63 -11.48 16.44
C ARG A 206 -24.54 -10.24 16.55
N ILE A 207 -24.45 -9.54 17.69
CA ILE A 207 -25.06 -8.23 17.92
C ILE A 207 -23.94 -7.31 18.40
N PRO A 208 -23.61 -6.25 17.65
CA PRO A 208 -22.53 -5.35 18.04
C PRO A 208 -22.98 -4.42 19.18
N HIS A 209 -22.06 -4.15 20.10
CA HIS A 209 -22.16 -2.99 20.98
C HIS A 209 -21.97 -1.71 20.14
N LEU A 210 -22.70 -0.64 20.46
CA LEU A 210 -22.66 0.61 19.71
C LEU A 210 -21.22 1.17 19.56
N ASP A 211 -20.44 1.15 20.64
CA ASP A 211 -19.04 1.64 20.62
C ASP A 211 -18.12 0.83 19.70
N ASN A 212 -18.53 -0.38 19.32
CA ASN A 212 -17.81 -1.24 18.39
C ASN A 212 -18.21 -1.00 16.93
N LEU A 213 -19.10 -0.04 16.64
CA LEU A 213 -19.47 0.36 15.29
C LEU A 213 -18.78 1.68 14.93
N ARG A 214 -18.50 1.84 13.64
CA ARG A 214 -17.94 3.05 13.05
C ARG A 214 -18.89 3.52 11.96
N CYS A 215 -19.42 4.72 12.13
CA CYS A 215 -20.30 5.36 11.15
C CYS A 215 -19.44 5.97 10.03
N ILE A 216 -19.65 5.56 8.79
CA ILE A 216 -19.00 6.12 7.60
C ILE A 216 -20.03 6.96 6.86
N SER A 217 -19.69 8.22 6.60
CA SER A 217 -20.53 9.13 5.83
C SER A 217 -20.18 9.06 4.35
N LEU A 218 -21.06 8.45 3.55
CA LEU A 218 -20.97 8.45 2.09
C LEU A 218 -21.63 9.72 1.53
N LEU A 219 -20.79 10.71 1.22
CA LEU A 219 -21.20 11.94 0.51
C LEU A 219 -21.17 11.75 -1.02
N PRO A 220 -22.05 12.46 -1.76
CA PRO A 220 -22.03 12.54 -3.23
C PRO A 220 -20.65 12.87 -3.80
N SER A 221 -20.26 12.17 -4.86
CA SER A 221 -18.93 12.28 -5.43
C SER A 221 -18.65 13.63 -6.07
N LEU A 222 -19.67 14.28 -6.64
CA LEU A 222 -19.53 15.62 -7.22
C LEU A 222 -19.26 16.67 -6.12
N GLY A 223 -19.96 16.56 -4.98
CA GLY A 223 -19.68 17.35 -3.78
C GLY A 223 -18.26 17.18 -3.26
N LYS A 224 -17.75 15.93 -3.24
CA LYS A 224 -16.35 15.65 -2.86
C LYS A 224 -15.34 16.30 -3.81
N CYS A 225 -15.68 16.51 -5.08
CA CYS A 225 -14.81 17.21 -6.03
C CYS A 225 -14.69 18.70 -5.64
N LEU A 226 -15.81 19.38 -5.41
CA LEU A 226 -15.81 20.77 -4.93
C LEU A 226 -15.11 20.91 -3.58
N GLU A 227 -15.36 19.95 -2.68
CA GLU A 227 -14.69 19.86 -1.39
C GLU A 227 -13.17 19.77 -1.55
N LYS A 228 -12.70 18.89 -2.45
CA LYS A 228 -11.27 18.72 -2.73
C LYS A 228 -10.63 20.01 -3.26
N LEU A 229 -11.33 20.75 -4.11
CA LEU A 229 -10.84 22.01 -4.66
C LEU A 229 -10.58 23.05 -3.57
N PHE A 230 -11.57 23.37 -2.73
CA PHE A 230 -11.34 24.36 -1.67
C PHE A 230 -10.33 23.84 -0.64
N VAL A 231 -10.35 22.55 -0.27
CA VAL A 231 -9.37 21.97 0.67
C VAL A 231 -7.94 22.17 0.18
N ASN A 232 -7.69 21.93 -1.12
CA ASN A 232 -6.36 22.14 -1.70
C ASN A 232 -5.91 23.60 -1.55
N ARG A 233 -6.82 24.57 -1.73
CA ARG A 233 -6.51 26.00 -1.60
C ARG A 233 -6.28 26.44 -0.15
N ILE A 234 -7.12 25.97 0.78
CA ILE A 234 -6.92 26.22 2.20
C ILE A 234 -5.58 25.61 2.66
N THR A 235 -5.29 24.36 2.29
CA THR A 235 -4.02 23.71 2.65
C THR A 235 -2.83 24.48 2.08
N TRP A 236 -2.88 24.91 0.81
CA TRP A 236 -1.85 25.77 0.24
C TRP A 236 -1.66 27.07 1.05
N PHE A 237 -2.74 27.78 1.36
CA PHE A 237 -2.70 29.04 2.11
C PHE A 237 -2.03 28.89 3.47
N PHE A 238 -2.45 27.87 4.24
CA PHE A 238 -1.93 27.63 5.59
C PHE A 238 -0.43 27.27 5.61
N HIS A 239 0.03 26.53 4.61
CA HIS A 239 1.45 26.21 4.49
C HIS A 239 2.27 27.40 3.99
N ASN A 240 1.81 28.09 2.95
CA ASN A 240 2.50 29.28 2.43
C ASN A 240 2.68 30.35 3.51
N LYS A 241 1.68 30.54 4.37
CA LYS A 241 1.73 31.46 5.51
C LYS A 241 2.33 30.86 6.79
N LYS A 242 2.79 29.60 6.77
CA LYS A 242 3.40 28.90 7.93
C LYS A 242 2.52 28.93 9.20
N LEU A 243 1.20 28.81 9.02
CA LEU A 243 0.23 28.95 10.12
C LEU A 243 -0.02 27.65 10.90
N LEU A 244 0.44 26.50 10.38
CA LEU A 244 0.31 25.20 11.05
C LEU A 244 1.53 24.89 11.93
N ASN A 245 1.26 24.46 13.15
CA ASN A 245 2.28 24.12 14.14
C ASN A 245 3.10 22.89 13.70
N LYS A 246 4.42 22.97 13.89
CA LYS A 246 5.35 21.90 13.50
C LYS A 246 5.15 20.59 14.29
N ALA A 247 4.52 20.64 15.46
CA ALA A 247 4.15 19.46 16.25
C ALA A 247 3.00 18.64 15.65
N GLN A 248 2.31 19.12 14.61
CA GLN A 248 1.27 18.36 13.90
C GLN A 248 1.90 17.45 12.83
N PHE A 249 1.87 16.14 13.05
CA PHE A 249 2.31 15.11 12.12
C PHE A 249 1.15 14.47 11.35
N GLY A 250 -0.04 14.41 11.95
CA GLY A 250 -1.23 13.82 11.34
C GLY A 250 -1.76 14.69 10.21
N PHE A 251 -2.10 14.06 9.09
CA PHE A 251 -2.63 14.73 7.89
C PHE A 251 -1.78 15.88 7.33
N THR A 252 -0.54 16.02 7.78
CA THR A 252 0.39 17.02 7.29
C THR A 252 1.17 16.43 6.09
N PRO A 253 1.21 17.12 4.94
CA PRO A 253 2.03 16.71 3.81
C PRO A 253 3.48 16.43 4.22
N HIS A 254 4.07 15.37 3.65
CA HIS A 254 5.46 14.96 3.91
C HIS A 254 5.80 14.54 5.36
N LYS A 255 4.81 14.39 6.24
CA LYS A 255 4.99 13.74 7.54
C LYS A 255 4.27 12.40 7.59
N SER A 256 4.83 11.46 8.33
CA SER A 256 4.31 10.10 8.47
C SER A 256 4.29 9.66 9.93
N CYS A 257 3.59 8.55 10.21
CA CYS A 257 3.64 7.90 11.52
C CYS A 257 5.08 7.53 11.93
N GLU A 258 5.91 7.14 10.96
CA GLU A 258 7.31 6.77 11.21
C GLU A 258 8.14 8.00 11.61
N ASP A 259 7.87 9.18 11.03
CA ASP A 259 8.56 10.42 11.41
C ASP A 259 8.22 10.85 12.84
N ALA A 260 6.94 10.74 13.23
CA ALA A 260 6.49 11.01 14.60
C ALA A 260 7.16 10.05 15.61
N LEU A 261 7.23 8.76 15.30
CA LEU A 261 7.88 7.75 16.14
C LEU A 261 9.40 7.95 16.23
N LEU A 262 10.05 8.40 15.16
CA LEU A 262 11.47 8.75 15.17
C LEU A 262 11.73 9.95 16.06
N TYR A 263 10.93 11.01 15.93
CA TYR A 263 11.04 12.19 16.78
C TYR A 263 10.85 11.81 18.26
N LEU A 264 9.86 10.97 18.59
CA LEU A 264 9.70 10.42 19.94
C LEU A 264 10.95 9.67 20.43
N LYS A 265 11.49 8.76 19.59
CA LYS A 265 12.69 7.99 19.93
C LYS A 265 13.88 8.93 20.19
N ASP A 266 14.06 9.95 19.37
CA ASP A 266 15.14 10.93 19.52
C ASP A 266 15.01 11.71 20.83
N ILE A 267 13.78 12.11 21.21
CA ILE A 267 13.50 12.74 22.52
C ILE A 267 13.92 11.81 23.66
N VAL A 268 13.49 10.56 23.64
CA VAL A 268 13.80 9.58 24.71
C VAL A 268 15.30 9.30 24.78
N ASP A 269 15.97 9.15 23.63
CA ASP A 269 17.41 8.91 23.57
C ASP A 269 18.20 10.14 24.06
N GLU A 270 17.76 11.36 23.75
CA GLU A 270 18.33 12.60 24.28
C GLU A 270 18.19 12.68 25.81
N GLY A 271 17.01 12.37 26.35
CA GLY A 271 16.76 12.34 27.79
C GLY A 271 17.63 11.32 28.52
N LYS A 272 17.82 10.12 27.93
CA LYS A 272 18.74 9.11 28.45
C LYS A 272 20.18 9.61 28.46
N LYS A 273 20.65 10.22 27.38
CA LYS A 273 22.02 10.77 27.27
C LYS A 273 22.29 11.89 28.27
N LYS A 274 21.33 12.82 28.40
CA LYS A 274 21.41 13.96 29.33
C LYS A 274 21.11 13.60 30.77
N ASN A 275 20.83 12.33 31.05
CA ASN A 275 20.48 11.90 32.39
C ASN A 275 19.29 12.73 32.94
N LEU A 276 18.17 12.75 32.20
CA LEU A 276 16.90 13.37 32.61
C LEU A 276 15.86 12.30 32.98
N HIS A 277 14.93 12.65 33.85
CA HIS A 277 13.68 11.91 34.05
C HIS A 277 12.75 12.20 32.87
N THR A 278 12.13 11.17 32.29
CA THR A 278 11.23 11.34 31.14
C THR A 278 9.89 10.68 31.42
N VAL A 279 8.82 11.46 31.26
CA VAL A 279 7.42 11.02 31.35
C VAL A 279 6.75 11.26 30.01
N LEU A 280 6.11 10.21 29.49
CA LEU A 280 5.32 10.25 28.28
C LEU A 280 3.84 10.18 28.66
N VAL A 281 3.03 11.13 28.20
CA VAL A 281 1.58 11.15 28.43
C VAL A 281 0.87 11.01 27.10
N PHE A 282 0.13 9.90 26.95
CA PHE A 282 -0.67 9.57 25.77
C PHE A 282 -2.12 9.93 26.08
N LEU A 283 -2.70 10.84 25.28
CA LEU A 283 -4.05 11.36 25.47
C LEU A 283 -4.94 10.92 24.30
N ASP A 284 -6.14 10.45 24.63
CA ASP A 284 -7.17 9.99 23.68
C ASP A 284 -8.40 10.90 23.77
N ILE A 285 -8.88 11.43 22.65
CA ILE A 285 -10.06 12.31 22.59
C ILE A 285 -11.31 11.49 22.26
N LYS A 286 -12.38 11.66 23.05
CA LYS A 286 -13.66 10.96 22.83
C LYS A 286 -14.33 11.47 21.56
N GLY A 287 -14.59 10.55 20.62
CA GLY A 287 -15.37 10.83 19.41
C GLY A 287 -14.83 12.00 18.59
N ALA A 288 -13.51 12.15 18.50
CA ALA A 288 -12.81 13.33 17.97
C ALA A 288 -13.51 14.01 16.78
N PHE A 289 -13.37 13.49 15.57
CA PHE A 289 -13.95 14.10 14.36
C PHE A 289 -15.44 14.38 14.46
N ASP A 290 -16.20 13.56 15.18
CA ASP A 290 -17.65 13.69 15.34
C ASP A 290 -18.04 14.90 16.22
N HIS A 291 -17.12 15.38 17.06
CA HIS A 291 -17.32 16.52 17.97
C HIS A 291 -16.67 17.83 17.51
N ALA A 292 -16.07 17.88 16.31
CA ALA A 292 -15.44 19.08 15.76
C ALA A 292 -16.39 20.29 15.75
N TRP A 293 -16.10 21.31 16.55
CA TRP A 293 -17.00 22.44 16.77
C TRP A 293 -16.86 23.52 15.68
N TRP A 294 -17.91 23.72 14.87
CA TRP A 294 -17.86 24.57 13.68
C TRP A 294 -17.62 26.06 13.95
N PRO A 295 -18.25 26.70 14.95
CA PRO A 295 -17.98 28.12 15.25
C PRO A 295 -16.50 28.38 15.54
N GLY A 296 -15.83 27.51 16.31
CA GLY A 296 -14.40 27.62 16.59
C GLY A 296 -13.55 27.54 15.31
N ILE A 297 -13.85 26.61 14.41
CA ILE A 297 -13.20 26.49 13.09
C ILE A 297 -13.36 27.78 12.29
N LEU A 298 -14.59 28.31 12.21
CA LEU A 298 -14.89 29.50 11.40
C LEU A 298 -14.17 30.74 11.94
N VAL A 299 -14.18 30.95 13.26
CA VAL A 299 -13.42 32.05 13.89
C VAL A 299 -11.93 31.91 13.61
N PHE A 300 -11.39 30.69 13.69
CA PHE A 300 -9.98 30.44 13.39
C PHE A 300 -9.62 30.77 11.94
N LEU A 301 -10.41 30.31 10.96
CA LEU A 301 -10.23 30.61 9.54
C LEU A 301 -10.31 32.12 9.25
N ARG A 302 -11.23 32.81 9.93
CA ARG A 302 -11.40 34.27 9.84
C ARG A 302 -10.16 35.01 10.33
N LYS A 303 -9.66 34.64 11.51
CA LYS A 303 -8.43 35.21 12.12
C LYS A 303 -7.18 34.91 11.30
N ALA A 304 -7.15 33.77 10.60
CA ALA A 304 -6.06 33.40 9.70
C ALA A 304 -6.01 34.24 8.41
N GLY A 305 -7.06 35.00 8.08
CA GLY A 305 -7.07 35.88 6.91
C GLY A 305 -7.34 35.18 5.57
N ILE A 306 -8.11 34.10 5.58
CA ILE A 306 -8.40 33.33 4.35
C ILE A 306 -9.26 34.13 3.35
N PRO A 307 -9.18 33.89 2.03
CA PRO A 307 -10.04 34.59 1.08
C PRO A 307 -11.55 34.46 1.37
N CYS A 308 -12.31 35.54 1.16
CA CYS A 308 -13.69 35.61 1.65
C CYS A 308 -14.66 34.68 0.90
N ASN A 309 -14.45 34.43 -0.39
CA ASN A 309 -15.24 33.47 -1.17
C ASN A 309 -15.01 32.02 -0.71
N ILE A 310 -13.77 31.64 -0.39
CA ILE A 310 -13.44 30.32 0.19
C ILE A 310 -14.04 30.19 1.59
N PHE A 311 -13.97 31.24 2.42
CA PHE A 311 -14.59 31.28 3.74
C PHE A 311 -16.10 31.07 3.68
N ARG A 312 -16.81 31.77 2.79
CA ARG A 312 -18.25 31.62 2.62
C ARG A 312 -18.61 30.20 2.16
N LEU A 313 -17.86 29.65 1.21
CA LEU A 313 -18.08 28.30 0.71
C LEU A 313 -17.95 27.24 1.80
N ILE A 314 -16.92 27.32 2.67
CA ILE A 314 -16.77 26.37 3.78
C ILE A 314 -17.81 26.60 4.89
N LYS A 315 -18.18 27.86 5.16
CA LYS A 315 -19.27 28.20 6.09
C LYS A 315 -20.59 27.58 5.62
N ASP A 316 -20.92 27.68 4.34
CA ASP A 316 -22.12 27.05 3.77
C ASP A 316 -22.02 25.50 3.75
N PHE A 317 -20.84 24.94 3.46
CA PHE A 317 -20.61 23.50 3.53
C PHE A 317 -20.88 22.91 4.92
N LEU A 318 -20.53 23.65 5.97
CA LEU A 318 -20.79 23.25 7.36
C LEU A 318 -22.27 23.46 7.75
N HIS A 319 -23.01 24.33 7.07
CA HIS A 319 -24.42 24.60 7.38
C HIS A 319 -25.40 23.64 6.67
N ASP A 320 -26.60 23.44 7.23
CA ASP A 320 -27.70 22.64 6.67
C ASP A 320 -27.31 21.21 6.23
N ARG A 321 -26.49 20.57 7.06
CA ARG A 321 -26.04 19.19 6.84
C ARG A 321 -27.00 18.19 7.48
N SER A 322 -27.16 17.03 6.85
CA SER A 322 -27.96 15.93 7.39
C SER A 322 -27.31 14.58 7.15
N ALA A 323 -27.46 13.66 8.10
CA ALA A 323 -27.09 12.26 7.99
C ALA A 323 -28.35 11.38 7.90
N LEU A 324 -28.37 10.43 6.96
CA LEU A 324 -29.42 9.42 6.80
C LEU A 324 -28.82 8.03 7.07
N LEU A 325 -29.45 7.24 7.93
CA LEU A 325 -29.10 5.85 8.17
C LEU A 325 -30.28 4.96 7.76
N SER A 326 -30.01 4.00 6.87
CA SER A 326 -31.00 3.01 6.44
C SER A 326 -30.60 1.61 6.89
N LEU A 327 -31.47 0.93 7.65
CA LEU A 327 -31.33 -0.46 8.07
C LEU A 327 -32.56 -1.26 7.61
N GLY A 328 -32.39 -2.07 6.56
CA GLY A 328 -33.49 -2.79 5.94
C GLY A 328 -34.51 -1.83 5.32
N HIS A 329 -35.76 -1.89 5.79
CA HIS A 329 -36.86 -1.02 5.33
C HIS A 329 -37.00 0.27 6.16
N VAL A 330 -36.26 0.40 7.27
CA VAL A 330 -36.34 1.57 8.16
C VAL A 330 -35.23 2.56 7.81
N SER A 331 -35.58 3.85 7.75
CA SER A 331 -34.62 4.93 7.58
C SER A 331 -34.90 6.08 8.54
N SER A 332 -33.85 6.55 9.19
CA SER A 332 -33.90 7.70 10.09
C SER A 332 -32.90 8.76 9.65
N SER A 333 -33.25 10.02 9.84
CA SER A 333 -32.41 11.16 9.44
C SER A 333 -32.18 12.12 10.60
N ARG A 334 -31.03 12.80 10.60
CA ARG A 334 -30.65 13.74 11.65
C ARG A 334 -29.92 14.94 11.05
N ILE A 335 -30.27 16.14 11.51
CA ILE A 335 -29.54 17.37 11.19
C ILE A 335 -28.24 17.38 11.99
N LEU A 336 -27.15 17.81 11.35
CA LEU A 336 -25.85 17.91 11.98
C LEU A 336 -25.59 19.36 12.38
N GLU A 337 -25.07 19.55 13.59
CA GLU A 337 -24.74 20.87 14.16
C GLU A 337 -23.25 21.01 14.50
N ARG A 338 -22.52 19.90 14.44
CA ARG A 338 -21.08 19.78 14.65
C ARG A 338 -20.53 18.53 13.98
N GLY A 339 -19.22 18.38 14.04
CA GLY A 339 -18.51 17.21 13.54
C GLY A 339 -18.09 17.32 12.08
N CYS A 340 -17.17 16.44 11.70
CA CYS A 340 -16.70 16.26 10.33
C CYS A 340 -17.26 14.93 9.81
N PRO A 341 -17.89 14.88 8.64
CA PRO A 341 -18.40 13.63 8.10
C PRO A 341 -17.25 12.64 7.93
N GLN A 342 -17.36 11.47 8.54
CA GLN A 342 -16.28 10.51 8.53
C GLN A 342 -16.11 9.90 7.13
N GLY A 343 -15.03 10.26 6.44
CA GLY A 343 -14.81 9.94 5.02
C GLY A 343 -15.01 11.13 4.07
N SER A 344 -15.27 12.32 4.60
CA SER A 344 -15.16 13.61 3.90
C SER A 344 -13.72 13.93 3.52
N VAL A 345 -13.55 14.80 2.53
CA VAL A 345 -12.23 15.25 2.06
C VAL A 345 -11.64 16.29 3.03
N SER A 346 -12.49 17.14 3.62
CA SER A 346 -12.13 18.25 4.50
C SER A 346 -11.91 17.86 5.95
N GLY A 347 -12.47 16.75 6.43
CA GLY A 347 -12.37 16.34 7.84
C GLY A 347 -10.94 16.40 8.41
N PRO A 348 -9.93 15.81 7.74
CA PRO A 348 -8.53 15.92 8.15
C PRO A 348 -8.00 17.35 8.32
N LEU A 349 -8.34 18.25 7.38
CA LEU A 349 -7.94 19.66 7.43
C LEU A 349 -8.62 20.35 8.63
N LEU A 350 -9.94 20.20 8.74
CA LEU A 350 -10.73 20.82 9.81
C LEU A 350 -10.25 20.41 11.20
N TRP A 351 -9.91 19.13 11.37
CA TRP A 351 -9.34 18.63 12.61
C TRP A 351 -7.97 19.24 12.93
N ASN A 352 -7.10 19.35 11.92
CA ASN A 352 -5.79 19.98 12.10
C ASN A 352 -5.92 21.45 12.52
N LEU A 353 -6.93 22.19 12.02
CA LEU A 353 -7.19 23.58 12.43
C LEU A 353 -7.58 23.67 13.92
N ILE A 354 -8.46 22.79 14.40
CA ILE A 354 -8.83 22.74 15.82
C ILE A 354 -7.60 22.44 16.70
N MET A 355 -6.86 21.38 16.37
CA MET A 355 -5.67 20.98 17.13
C MET A 355 -4.56 22.03 17.09
N ASN A 356 -4.49 22.85 16.05
CA ASN A 356 -3.45 23.87 15.90
C ASN A 356 -3.43 24.87 17.07
N ASP A 357 -4.62 25.25 17.56
CA ASP A 357 -4.74 26.16 18.71
C ASP A 357 -4.10 25.55 19.96
N LEU A 358 -4.40 24.29 20.29
CA LEU A 358 -3.77 23.59 21.41
C LEU A 358 -2.26 23.53 21.26
N LEU A 359 -1.78 23.13 20.09
CA LEU A 359 -0.34 22.99 19.83
C LEU A 359 0.40 24.31 19.97
N ASN A 360 -0.23 25.43 19.61
CA ASN A 360 0.33 26.76 19.83
C ASN A 360 0.39 27.09 21.33
N ARG A 361 -0.67 26.84 22.11
CA ARG A 361 -0.64 27.03 23.57
C ARG A 361 0.46 26.20 24.23
N LEU A 362 0.61 24.93 23.83
CA LEU A 362 1.62 24.02 24.36
C LEU A 362 3.05 24.41 23.96
N SER A 363 3.24 25.14 22.87
CA SER A 363 4.58 25.59 22.44
C SER A 363 5.24 26.58 23.39
N TYR A 364 4.46 27.22 24.26
CA TYR A 364 4.95 28.11 25.31
C TYR A 364 5.26 27.38 26.63
N CYS A 365 4.94 26.08 26.75
CA CYS A 365 5.20 25.31 27.95
C CYS A 365 6.69 24.86 27.98
N PRO A 366 7.47 25.23 29.02
CA PRO A 366 8.86 24.82 29.13
C PRO A 366 8.99 23.30 29.29
N SER A 367 10.09 22.73 28.77
CA SER A 367 10.43 21.30 28.89
C SER A 367 9.38 20.31 28.35
N CYS A 368 8.46 20.80 27.53
CA CYS A 368 7.39 20.06 26.89
C CYS A 368 7.72 19.87 25.40
N LYS A 369 7.67 18.62 24.93
CA LYS A 369 7.71 18.30 23.50
C LYS A 369 6.44 17.58 23.11
N THR A 370 5.74 18.09 22.11
CA THR A 370 4.42 17.58 21.71
C THR A 370 4.48 16.89 20.35
N ILE A 371 3.71 15.82 20.22
CA ILE A 371 3.50 15.08 18.99
C ILE A 371 2.00 14.86 18.83
N ALA A 372 1.38 15.55 17.88
CA ALA A 372 0.01 15.29 17.48
C ALA A 372 -0.01 14.47 16.20
N PHE A 373 -0.80 13.40 16.18
CA PHE A 373 -1.09 12.64 14.98
C PHE A 373 -2.59 12.41 14.89
N ALA A 374 -3.28 13.27 14.15
CA ALA A 374 -4.74 13.30 14.16
C ALA A 374 -5.25 13.52 15.60
N ASP A 375 -6.07 12.62 16.11
CA ASP A 375 -6.63 12.61 17.46
C ASP A 375 -5.69 12.04 18.53
N ASP A 376 -4.64 11.31 18.13
CA ASP A 376 -3.62 10.82 19.06
C ASP A 376 -2.68 11.96 19.47
N LEU A 377 -2.74 12.39 20.73
CA LEU A 377 -1.87 13.41 21.29
C LEU A 377 -0.87 12.79 22.27
N LEU A 378 0.42 12.98 22.01
CA LEU A 378 1.51 12.56 22.89
C LEU A 378 2.29 13.77 23.36
N ILE A 379 2.53 13.82 24.67
CA ILE A 379 3.31 14.86 25.32
C ILE A 379 4.45 14.24 26.09
N CYS A 380 5.65 14.74 25.84
CA CYS A 380 6.89 14.29 26.43
C CYS A 380 7.41 15.38 27.37
N PHE A 381 7.59 15.03 28.64
CA PHE A 381 8.19 15.89 29.65
C PHE A 381 9.58 15.36 30.00
N GLN A 382 10.58 16.25 30.08
CA GLN A 382 11.94 15.89 30.47
C GLN A 382 12.53 16.88 31.45
N GLU A 383 12.96 16.40 32.63
CA GLU A 383 13.50 17.26 33.68
C GLU A 383 14.56 16.55 34.52
N LYS A 384 15.40 17.34 35.20
CA LYS A 384 16.39 16.79 36.16
C LYS A 384 15.75 16.37 37.47
N CYS A 385 14.73 17.08 37.94
CA CYS A 385 14.03 16.80 39.18
C CYS A 385 12.67 16.14 38.90
N PRO A 386 12.37 14.95 39.47
CA PRO A 386 11.08 14.30 39.32
C PRO A 386 9.89 15.17 39.76
N ILE A 387 10.01 15.89 40.87
CA ILE A 387 8.90 16.69 41.41
C ILE A 387 8.54 17.81 40.44
N THR A 388 9.54 18.55 39.96
CA THR A 388 9.37 19.60 38.93
C THR A 388 8.76 19.04 37.64
N LEU A 389 9.17 17.83 37.24
CA LEU A 389 8.63 17.14 36.06
C LEU A 389 7.11 16.93 36.18
N PHE A 390 6.67 16.34 37.30
CA PHE A 390 5.26 16.02 37.50
C PHE A 390 4.41 17.27 37.72
N ASN A 391 4.92 18.30 38.41
CA ASN A 391 4.23 19.59 38.52
C ASN A 391 4.05 20.25 37.15
N THR A 392 5.09 20.25 36.32
CA THR A 392 5.03 20.79 34.95
C THR A 392 4.05 20.01 34.08
N ALA A 393 4.07 18.67 34.19
CA ALA A 393 3.14 17.81 33.50
C ALA A 393 1.68 18.07 33.92
N GLN A 394 1.40 18.18 35.22
CA GLN A 394 0.05 18.47 35.72
C GLN A 394 -0.45 19.84 35.29
N ASN A 395 0.39 20.88 35.37
CA ASN A 395 0.04 22.22 34.88
C ASN A 395 -0.29 22.20 33.38
N THR A 396 0.46 21.44 32.61
CA THR A 396 0.22 21.26 31.16
C THR A 396 -1.10 20.52 30.91
N LEU A 397 -1.42 19.48 31.69
CA LEU A 397 -2.71 18.79 31.61
C LEU A 397 -3.88 19.70 31.95
N ASN A 398 -3.72 20.61 32.91
CA ASN A 398 -4.74 21.60 33.24
C ASN A 398 -5.01 22.57 32.07
N ILE A 399 -3.97 23.00 31.34
CA ILE A 399 -4.10 23.81 30.12
C ILE A 399 -4.88 23.03 29.05
N ILE A 400 -4.58 21.74 28.87
CA ILE A 400 -5.25 20.87 27.90
C ILE A 400 -6.73 20.68 28.25
N SER A 401 -7.04 20.46 29.53
CA SER A 401 -8.41 20.38 30.04
C SER A 401 -9.19 21.69 29.88
N ASN A 402 -8.53 22.84 30.03
CA ASN A 402 -9.16 24.14 29.76
C ASN A 402 -9.47 24.30 28.28
N TRP A 403 -8.49 23.99 27.41
CA TRP A 403 -8.67 24.05 25.97
C TRP A 403 -9.76 23.10 25.46
N SER A 404 -9.84 21.87 25.98
CA SER A 404 -10.88 20.92 25.56
C SER A 404 -12.27 21.45 25.87
N ARG A 405 -12.46 22.05 27.05
CA ARG A 405 -13.73 22.71 27.44
C ARG A 405 -14.10 23.85 26.50
N GLU A 406 -13.14 24.71 26.14
CA GLU A 406 -13.35 25.81 25.18
C GLU A 406 -13.72 25.33 23.76
N GLN A 407 -13.17 24.17 23.34
CA GLN A 407 -13.47 23.56 22.04
C GLN A 407 -14.65 22.58 22.09
N LYS A 408 -15.33 22.44 23.24
CA LYS A 408 -16.40 21.45 23.48
C LYS A 408 -15.98 20.00 23.17
N LEU A 409 -14.72 19.67 23.45
CA LEU A 409 -14.14 18.34 23.34
C LEU A 409 -13.96 17.72 24.72
N GLU A 410 -13.85 16.40 24.76
CA GLU A 410 -13.63 15.65 26.01
C GLU A 410 -12.52 14.62 25.80
N PHE A 411 -11.59 14.52 26.74
CA PHE A 411 -10.60 13.44 26.74
C PHE A 411 -11.18 12.18 27.39
N ASN A 412 -10.56 11.03 27.11
CA ASN A 412 -10.89 9.75 27.72
C ASN A 412 -9.81 9.35 28.72
N PRO A 413 -9.98 9.62 30.03
CA PRO A 413 -8.99 9.24 31.04
C PRO A 413 -8.69 7.73 31.07
N ASN A 414 -9.70 6.89 30.80
CA ASN A 414 -9.55 5.43 30.80
C ASN A 414 -8.70 4.91 29.63
N LYS A 415 -8.65 5.63 28.51
CA LYS A 415 -7.81 5.30 27.36
C LYS A 415 -6.49 6.07 27.33
N SER A 416 -6.44 7.20 28.01
CA SER A 416 -5.24 7.98 28.22
C SER A 416 -4.32 7.27 29.20
N LYS A 417 -3.02 7.29 28.94
CA LYS A 417 -2.02 6.51 29.68
C LYS A 417 -0.73 7.28 29.90
N ILE A 418 -0.01 6.91 30.94
CA ILE A 418 1.32 7.44 31.25
C ILE A 418 2.35 6.34 31.10
N MET A 419 3.51 6.67 30.55
CA MET A 419 4.67 5.79 30.56
C MET A 419 5.88 6.53 31.14
N ILE A 420 6.46 5.97 32.18
CA ILE A 420 7.67 6.51 32.82
C ILE A 420 8.89 5.78 32.28
N ILE A 421 9.84 6.52 31.70
CA ILE A 421 11.12 5.95 31.25
C ILE A 421 12.03 5.82 32.47
N LYS A 422 12.02 4.63 33.07
CA LYS A 422 12.70 4.38 34.35
C LYS A 422 14.22 4.57 34.26
N ARG A 423 14.76 5.25 35.26
CA ARG A 423 16.19 5.26 35.60
C ARG A 423 16.49 4.13 36.56
N LYS A 424 17.72 3.61 36.54
CA LYS A 424 18.15 2.65 37.56
C LYS A 424 18.10 3.35 38.92
N HIS A 425 17.61 2.65 39.95
CA HIS A 425 17.61 3.09 41.36
C HIS A 425 16.75 4.32 41.73
N VAL A 426 15.73 4.69 40.93
CA VAL A 426 14.79 5.78 41.27
C VAL A 426 13.37 5.23 41.38
N SER A 427 12.70 5.47 42.51
CA SER A 427 11.27 5.19 42.70
C SER A 427 10.41 6.38 42.31
N TYR A 428 9.27 6.11 41.68
CA TYR A 428 8.24 7.10 41.31
C TYR A 428 6.89 6.80 41.99
N SER A 429 6.88 5.96 43.03
CA SER A 429 5.66 5.39 43.64
C SER A 429 4.64 6.42 44.14
N ASN A 430 5.07 7.65 44.43
CA ASN A 430 4.24 8.68 45.05
C ASN A 430 3.85 9.81 44.06
N GLN A 431 4.11 9.65 42.76
CA GLN A 431 3.87 10.68 41.75
C GLN A 431 2.69 10.29 40.85
N GLN A 432 1.66 11.11 40.82
CA GLN A 432 0.40 10.86 40.11
C GLN A 432 0.07 12.04 39.19
N LEU A 433 -0.62 11.78 38.09
CA LEU A 433 -1.15 12.81 37.20
C LEU A 433 -2.64 12.57 36.98
N TYR A 434 -3.37 13.67 36.90
CA TYR A 434 -4.81 13.71 36.78
C TYR A 434 -5.21 14.44 35.50
N LEU A 435 -6.23 13.93 34.82
CA LEU A 435 -6.87 14.57 33.67
C LEU A 435 -8.35 14.69 33.97
N ASP A 436 -8.88 15.91 34.00
CA ASP A 436 -10.28 16.18 34.40
C ASP A 436 -10.66 15.49 35.73
N ASN A 437 -9.79 15.60 36.73
CA ASN A 437 -9.89 14.98 38.06
C ASN A 437 -9.83 13.44 38.09
N ALA A 438 -9.63 12.77 36.96
CA ALA A 438 -9.44 11.32 36.89
C ALA A 438 -7.95 10.95 36.89
N LEU A 439 -7.58 9.98 37.74
CA LEU A 439 -6.21 9.45 37.81
C LEU A 439 -5.85 8.72 36.51
N LEU A 440 -4.72 9.10 35.90
CA LEU A 440 -4.21 8.44 34.70
C LEU A 440 -3.41 7.17 35.05
N GLU A 441 -3.71 6.08 34.35
CA GLU A 441 -3.02 4.80 34.55
C GLU A 441 -1.57 4.85 34.02
N THR A 442 -0.61 4.39 34.84
CA THR A 442 0.79 4.22 34.43
C THR A 442 1.03 2.81 33.89
N VAL A 443 1.55 2.73 32.66
CA VAL A 443 1.80 1.47 31.94
C VAL A 443 3.28 1.30 31.59
N ASN A 444 3.73 0.04 31.51
CA ASN A 444 5.09 -0.31 31.10
C ASN A 444 5.21 -0.58 29.59
N GLU A 445 4.08 -0.78 28.90
CA GLU A 445 3.99 -0.97 27.46
C GLU A 445 2.71 -0.34 26.90
N ILE A 446 2.78 0.20 25.68
CA ILE A 446 1.61 0.75 24.98
C ILE A 446 1.79 0.60 23.48
N LYS A 447 0.67 0.39 22.76
CA LYS A 447 0.67 0.45 21.30
C LYS A 447 0.40 1.89 20.85
N TYR A 448 1.38 2.52 20.21
CA TYR A 448 1.29 3.88 19.69
C TYR A 448 1.69 3.91 18.21
N LEU A 449 0.85 4.53 17.36
CA LEU A 449 1.06 4.62 15.91
C LEU A 449 1.45 3.30 15.23
N GLY A 450 0.90 2.18 15.70
CA GLY A 450 1.13 0.84 15.15
C GLY A 450 2.36 0.08 15.68
N VAL A 451 3.16 0.70 16.54
CA VAL A 451 4.34 0.08 17.19
C VAL A 451 4.06 -0.15 18.67
N ILE A 452 4.62 -1.21 19.26
CA ILE A 452 4.56 -1.42 20.71
C ILE A 452 5.79 -0.75 21.33
N LEU A 453 5.55 0.28 22.12
CA LEU A 453 6.55 0.95 22.93
C LEU A 453 6.63 0.25 24.28
N ASP A 454 7.83 -0.01 24.77
CA ASP A 454 8.09 -0.46 26.14
C ASP A 454 8.90 0.61 26.87
N HIS A 455 8.74 0.74 28.19
CA HIS A 455 9.43 1.77 28.99
C HIS A 455 10.97 1.74 28.89
N LYS A 456 11.58 0.64 28.41
CA LYS A 456 13.03 0.54 28.17
C LYS A 456 13.41 0.89 26.72
N PHE A 457 12.44 0.93 25.80
CA PHE A 457 12.62 1.06 24.35
C PHE A 457 13.54 -0.05 23.80
N CYS A 458 13.30 -1.31 24.21
CA CYS A 458 14.08 -2.48 23.76
C CYS A 458 13.45 -3.23 22.58
N TRP A 459 12.18 -2.94 22.25
CA TRP A 459 11.45 -3.44 21.08
C TRP A 459 11.17 -4.94 21.05
N LYS A 460 11.54 -5.69 22.10
CA LYS A 460 11.29 -7.14 22.18
C LYS A 460 9.79 -7.45 22.11
N ASN A 461 8.96 -6.70 22.84
CA ASN A 461 7.51 -6.89 22.86
C ASN A 461 6.89 -6.58 21.49
N HIS A 462 7.42 -5.58 20.77
CA HIS A 462 7.01 -5.30 19.39
C HIS A 462 7.35 -6.45 18.44
N ILE A 463 8.55 -7.01 18.52
CA ILE A 463 8.96 -8.16 17.70
C ILE A 463 8.09 -9.38 17.98
N MET A 464 7.76 -9.65 19.24
CA MET A 464 6.83 -10.72 19.62
C MET A 464 5.42 -10.48 19.05
N TYR A 465 4.94 -9.24 19.10
CA TYR A 465 3.67 -8.87 18.47
C TYR A 465 3.66 -9.12 16.95
N LEU A 466 4.72 -8.72 16.24
CA LEU A 466 4.85 -8.98 14.80
C LEU A 466 4.83 -10.48 14.52
N SER A 467 5.58 -11.27 15.30
CA SER A 467 5.62 -12.73 15.19
C SER A 467 4.24 -13.36 15.42
N ASN A 468 3.54 -12.97 16.48
CA ASN A 468 2.21 -13.50 16.81
C ASN A 468 1.17 -13.14 15.75
N LYS A 469 1.24 -11.94 15.19
CA LYS A 469 0.35 -11.53 14.09
C LYS A 469 0.64 -12.33 12.81
N CYS A 470 1.91 -12.58 12.49
CA CYS A 470 2.29 -13.46 11.39
C CYS A 470 1.86 -14.91 11.62
N GLU A 471 1.90 -15.40 12.87
CA GLU A 471 1.40 -16.73 13.24
C GLU A 471 -0.09 -16.87 12.94
N ASN A 472 -0.90 -15.85 13.23
CA ASN A 472 -2.33 -15.85 12.88
C ASN A 472 -2.56 -15.94 11.37
N ILE A 473 -1.77 -15.21 10.57
CA ILE A 473 -1.83 -15.31 9.11
C ILE A 473 -1.42 -16.71 8.65
N LEU A 474 -0.36 -17.27 9.23
CA LEU A 474 0.09 -18.64 8.93
C LEU A 474 -0.97 -19.69 9.26
N ARG A 475 -1.70 -19.55 10.38
CA ARG A 475 -2.83 -20.43 10.72
C ARG A 475 -3.91 -20.40 9.63
N GLY A 476 -4.24 -19.21 9.11
CA GLY A 476 -5.14 -19.06 7.97
C GLY A 476 -4.58 -19.73 6.71
N LEU A 477 -3.32 -19.47 6.37
CA LEU A 477 -2.64 -20.08 5.22
C LEU A 477 -2.60 -21.62 5.29
N ASN A 478 -2.38 -22.19 6.48
CA ASN A 478 -2.37 -23.64 6.68
C ASN A 478 -3.72 -24.31 6.36
N ARG A 479 -4.84 -23.57 6.35
CA ARG A 479 -6.17 -24.09 5.97
C ARG A 479 -6.40 -24.13 4.46
N VAL A 480 -5.70 -23.27 3.73
CA VAL A 480 -5.87 -23.06 2.28
C VAL A 480 -4.66 -23.55 1.47
N SER A 481 -3.60 -23.98 2.14
CA SER A 481 -2.36 -24.47 1.54
C SER A 481 -1.78 -25.65 2.32
N CYS A 482 -1.66 -26.77 1.61
CA CYS A 482 -0.91 -27.94 2.00
C CYS A 482 0.27 -28.14 1.04
N ASN A 483 1.16 -29.09 1.34
CA ASN A 483 2.32 -29.34 0.47
C ASN A 483 1.90 -29.91 -0.89
N THR A 484 0.90 -30.81 -0.92
CA THR A 484 0.45 -31.50 -2.14
C THR A 484 -0.69 -30.79 -2.88
N PHE A 485 -1.48 -29.94 -2.22
CA PHE A 485 -2.60 -29.23 -2.83
C PHE A 485 -2.92 -27.90 -2.13
N GLY A 486 -3.73 -27.07 -2.78
CA GLY A 486 -4.19 -25.79 -2.26
C GLY A 486 -3.73 -24.62 -3.12
N LEU A 487 -3.61 -23.44 -2.53
CA LEU A 487 -3.21 -22.23 -3.25
C LEU A 487 -1.91 -22.42 -4.04
N LYS A 488 -1.87 -21.81 -5.24
CA LYS A 488 -0.68 -21.79 -6.09
C LYS A 488 0.47 -21.03 -5.39
N SER A 489 1.71 -21.47 -5.60
CA SER A 489 2.90 -20.91 -4.93
C SER A 489 3.09 -19.42 -5.20
N ASN A 490 2.76 -18.95 -6.41
CA ASN A 490 2.80 -17.52 -6.78
C ASN A 490 1.83 -16.67 -5.96
N VAL A 491 0.63 -17.19 -5.66
CA VAL A 491 -0.36 -16.51 -4.82
C VAL A 491 0.16 -16.34 -3.39
N ILE A 492 0.74 -17.39 -2.82
CA ILE A 492 1.32 -17.33 -1.45
C ILE A 492 2.56 -16.42 -1.42
N ASN A 493 3.41 -16.50 -2.45
CA ASN A 493 4.54 -15.59 -2.66
C ASN A 493 4.06 -14.13 -2.64
N MET A 494 2.98 -13.82 -3.37
CA MET A 494 2.40 -12.48 -3.39
C MET A 494 1.87 -12.04 -2.02
N ILE A 495 1.18 -12.92 -1.28
CA ILE A 495 0.73 -12.63 0.10
C ILE A 495 1.92 -12.30 1.01
N TYR A 496 3.00 -13.09 0.92
CA TYR A 496 4.20 -12.84 1.72
C TYR A 496 4.87 -11.51 1.32
N LYS A 497 5.15 -11.32 0.03
CA LYS A 497 5.88 -10.16 -0.50
C LYS A 497 5.12 -8.84 -0.37
N GLN A 498 3.82 -8.83 -0.64
CA GLN A 498 3.01 -7.61 -0.69
C GLN A 498 2.18 -7.38 0.58
N GLY A 499 1.92 -8.43 1.37
CA GLY A 499 1.16 -8.33 2.63
C GLY A 499 2.05 -8.38 3.87
N ILE A 500 2.81 -9.47 4.03
CA ILE A 500 3.53 -9.76 5.28
C ILE A 500 4.81 -8.93 5.41
N VAL A 501 5.63 -8.85 4.37
CA VAL A 501 6.89 -8.10 4.40
C VAL A 501 6.67 -6.61 4.68
N PRO A 502 5.76 -5.89 3.99
CA PRO A 502 5.49 -4.48 4.29
C PRO A 502 4.93 -4.26 5.69
N PHE A 503 4.12 -5.20 6.19
CA PHE A 503 3.62 -5.18 7.57
C PHE A 503 4.76 -5.30 8.58
N ILE A 504 5.70 -6.23 8.37
CA ILE A 504 6.87 -6.39 9.24
C ILE A 504 7.76 -5.14 9.14
N CYS A 505 8.05 -4.63 7.95
CA CYS A 505 8.94 -3.46 7.75
C CYS A 505 8.32 -2.11 8.16
N TYR A 506 7.08 -2.09 8.62
CA TYR A 506 6.46 -0.86 9.11
C TYR A 506 7.26 -0.29 10.30
N ALA A 507 7.59 1.00 10.23
CA ALA A 507 8.41 1.71 11.23
C ALA A 507 9.80 1.06 11.51
N SER A 508 10.34 0.27 10.58
CA SER A 508 11.64 -0.40 10.69
C SER A 508 12.78 0.55 11.03
N ARG A 509 12.69 1.83 10.67
CA ARG A 509 13.71 2.83 10.99
C ARG A 509 13.79 3.11 12.50
N VAL A 510 12.68 2.96 13.21
CA VAL A 510 12.56 3.19 14.66
C VAL A 510 13.06 1.98 15.45
N TRP A 511 12.57 0.78 15.15
CA TRP A 511 12.80 -0.42 15.97
C TRP A 511 13.78 -1.43 15.34
N GLY A 512 14.15 -1.27 14.06
CA GLY A 512 14.87 -2.29 13.28
C GLY A 512 16.26 -2.63 13.83
N THR A 513 16.93 -1.72 14.54
CA THR A 513 18.21 -1.99 15.23
C THR A 513 18.08 -3.11 16.26
N ALA A 514 16.89 -3.34 16.80
CA ALA A 514 16.64 -4.45 17.72
C ALA A 514 16.94 -5.82 17.09
N LEU A 515 16.94 -5.95 15.77
CA LEU A 515 17.26 -7.20 15.06
C LEU A 515 18.76 -7.48 14.94
N GLU A 516 19.63 -6.53 15.28
CA GLU A 516 21.07 -6.78 15.41
C GLU A 516 21.35 -7.80 16.53
N LYS A 517 20.47 -7.86 17.55
CA LYS A 517 20.52 -8.89 18.58
C LYS A 517 20.04 -10.23 18.01
N LYS A 518 20.92 -11.24 18.01
CA LYS A 518 20.65 -12.61 17.51
C LYS A 518 19.36 -13.22 18.07
N ILE A 519 19.02 -12.96 19.34
CA ILE A 519 17.79 -13.50 19.95
C ILE A 519 16.53 -12.97 19.28
N ASN A 520 16.54 -11.70 18.89
CA ASN A 520 15.42 -11.00 18.25
C ASN A 520 15.26 -11.42 16.79
N SER A 521 16.36 -11.48 16.03
CA SER A 521 16.32 -11.92 14.63
C SER A 521 15.88 -13.39 14.51
N ARG A 522 16.26 -14.27 15.45
CA ARG A 522 15.78 -15.66 15.49
C ARG A 522 14.26 -15.79 15.58
N ILE A 523 13.58 -14.91 16.34
CA ILE A 523 12.12 -14.92 16.47
C ILE A 523 11.47 -14.70 15.10
N LEU A 524 11.88 -13.65 14.38
CA LEU A 524 11.31 -13.33 13.07
C LEU A 524 11.73 -14.34 11.98
N ARG A 525 12.97 -14.83 11.98
CA ARG A 525 13.42 -15.87 11.04
C ARG A 525 12.60 -17.15 11.20
N ARG A 526 12.27 -17.56 12.44
CA ARG A 526 11.47 -18.76 12.71
C ARG A 526 10.09 -18.68 12.06
N ILE A 527 9.39 -17.57 12.25
CA ILE A 527 8.05 -17.38 11.66
C ILE A 527 8.12 -17.20 10.14
N GLN A 528 9.11 -16.45 9.63
CA GLN A 528 9.35 -16.30 8.20
C GLN A 528 9.53 -17.67 7.53
N ARG A 529 10.43 -18.52 8.02
CA ARG A 529 10.67 -19.85 7.45
C ARG A 529 9.39 -20.67 7.40
N ARG A 530 8.59 -20.67 8.47
CA ARG A 530 7.33 -21.44 8.50
C ARG A 530 6.32 -20.97 7.45
N ILE A 531 6.29 -19.67 7.14
CA ILE A 531 5.47 -19.13 6.06
C ILE A 531 6.06 -19.51 4.70
N LEU A 532 7.38 -19.35 4.52
CA LEU A 532 8.07 -19.66 3.25
C LEU A 532 8.04 -21.16 2.91
N LEU A 533 7.95 -22.05 3.90
CA LEU A 533 7.69 -23.47 3.66
C LEU A 533 6.37 -23.71 2.90
N ARG A 534 5.38 -22.81 3.01
CA ARG A 534 4.16 -22.86 2.20
C ARG A 534 4.36 -22.34 0.78
N VAL A 535 5.23 -21.34 0.62
CA VAL A 535 5.64 -20.85 -0.70
C VAL A 535 6.37 -21.94 -1.48
N VAL A 536 7.30 -22.65 -0.81
CA VAL A 536 8.08 -23.71 -1.46
C VAL A 536 7.43 -25.09 -1.37
N ARG A 537 6.26 -25.22 -0.71
CA ARG A 537 5.59 -26.51 -0.45
C ARG A 537 6.50 -27.56 0.21
N GLY A 538 7.42 -27.10 1.06
CA GLY A 538 8.48 -27.92 1.64
C GLY A 538 8.15 -28.56 2.99
N TYR A 539 8.93 -29.56 3.39
CA TYR A 539 8.86 -30.18 4.71
C TYR A 539 9.55 -29.34 5.79
N ARG A 540 9.19 -29.61 7.07
CA ARG A 540 9.74 -28.91 8.24
C ARG A 540 11.21 -29.21 8.53
N THR A 541 11.83 -30.14 7.81
CA THR A 541 13.24 -30.52 7.95
C THR A 541 14.18 -29.64 7.11
N ILE A 542 13.66 -28.95 6.07
CA ILE A 542 14.45 -28.09 5.19
C ILE A 542 15.14 -26.96 5.97
N SER A 543 16.44 -26.76 5.79
CA SER A 543 17.19 -25.69 6.47
C SER A 543 16.65 -24.28 6.17
N TYR A 544 17.05 -23.28 6.97
CA TYR A 544 16.68 -21.89 6.71
C TYR A 544 17.22 -21.42 5.36
N GLU A 545 18.47 -21.75 5.10
CA GLU A 545 19.22 -21.40 3.90
C GLU A 545 18.55 -21.94 2.64
N ALA A 546 18.23 -23.23 2.60
CA ALA A 546 17.54 -23.85 1.47
C ALA A 546 16.16 -23.22 1.25
N CYS A 547 15.39 -23.00 2.32
CA CYS A 547 14.07 -22.40 2.24
C CYS A 547 14.11 -20.97 1.67
N PHE A 548 15.04 -20.13 2.15
CA PHE A 548 15.22 -18.76 1.70
C PHE A 548 15.65 -18.69 0.23
N VAL A 549 16.62 -19.51 -0.19
CA VAL A 549 17.10 -19.53 -1.58
C VAL A 549 16.00 -20.01 -2.53
N ILE A 550 15.37 -21.15 -2.27
CA ILE A 550 14.34 -21.71 -3.16
C ILE A 550 13.16 -20.72 -3.31
N SER A 551 12.72 -20.14 -2.20
CA SER A 551 11.64 -19.14 -2.20
C SER A 551 12.01 -17.81 -2.86
N GLY A 552 13.31 -17.52 -3.00
CA GLY A 552 13.81 -16.25 -3.56
C GLY A 552 13.71 -15.07 -2.60
N PHE A 553 13.58 -15.32 -1.29
CA PHE A 553 13.45 -14.27 -0.28
C PHE A 553 14.64 -14.27 0.70
N PRO A 554 15.25 -13.09 0.95
CA PRO A 554 16.32 -12.99 1.94
C PRO A 554 15.79 -13.22 3.36
N PRO A 555 16.65 -13.56 4.33
CA PRO A 555 16.31 -13.51 5.76
C PRO A 555 15.66 -12.17 6.13
N ILE A 556 14.52 -12.21 6.81
CA ILE A 556 13.67 -11.04 7.07
C ILE A 556 14.39 -9.96 7.87
N ASP A 557 15.28 -10.36 8.78
CA ASP A 557 16.11 -9.44 9.56
C ASP A 557 17.11 -8.67 8.69
N LEU A 558 17.74 -9.31 7.69
CA LEU A 558 18.57 -8.58 6.73
C LEU A 558 17.76 -7.58 5.93
N HIS A 559 16.56 -8.00 5.50
CA HIS A 559 15.66 -7.13 4.77
C HIS A 559 15.23 -5.91 5.59
N VAL A 560 14.86 -6.09 6.86
CA VAL A 560 14.49 -5.01 7.78
C VAL A 560 15.68 -4.09 8.09
N LEU A 561 16.87 -4.63 8.34
CA LEU A 561 18.07 -3.83 8.62
C LEU A 561 18.47 -2.97 7.41
N ASN A 562 18.38 -3.53 6.20
CA ASN A 562 18.66 -2.78 4.98
C ASN A 562 17.54 -1.78 4.65
N ASP A 563 16.26 -2.11 4.88
CA ASP A 563 15.15 -1.15 4.75
C ASP A 563 15.34 0.04 5.72
N LYS A 564 15.76 -0.23 6.98
CA LYS A 564 16.18 0.82 7.91
C LYS A 564 17.31 1.67 7.33
N LYS A 565 18.43 1.05 6.90
CA LYS A 565 19.60 1.76 6.35
C LYS A 565 19.19 2.62 5.14
N PHE A 566 18.34 2.10 4.27
CA PHE A 566 17.77 2.80 3.13
C PHE A 566 16.97 4.03 3.57
N LYS A 567 16.04 3.88 4.52
CA LYS A 567 15.24 5.00 5.03
C LYS A 567 16.09 6.05 5.76
N ASP A 568 17.09 5.63 6.53
CA ASP A 568 18.07 6.53 7.17
C ASP A 568 18.84 7.34 6.12
N THR A 569 19.33 6.68 5.08
CA THR A 569 20.07 7.32 3.97
C THR A 569 19.19 8.36 3.30
N ILE A 570 17.97 7.99 2.89
CA ILE A 570 17.04 8.89 2.21
C ILE A 570 16.75 10.15 3.03
N SER A 571 16.64 10.05 4.35
CA SER A 571 16.34 11.22 5.16
C SER A 571 17.46 12.25 5.25
N LYS A 572 18.71 11.86 4.99
CA LYS A 572 19.90 12.72 5.08
C LYS A 572 20.20 13.45 3.78
N PHE A 573 19.76 12.88 2.65
CA PHE A 573 19.94 13.50 1.34
C PHE A 573 18.67 14.24 0.96
N MET A 574 18.78 15.39 0.28
CA MET A 574 17.65 15.86 -0.53
C MET A 574 17.51 14.88 -1.70
N PHE A 575 16.31 14.37 -1.94
CA PHE A 575 16.03 13.42 -3.04
C PHE A 575 14.83 13.91 -3.86
N ASP A 576 14.78 13.48 -5.13
CA ASP A 576 13.69 13.76 -6.08
C ASP A 576 13.37 15.25 -6.30
N THR A 577 14.37 16.15 -6.18
CA THR A 577 14.25 17.60 -6.44
C THR A 577 12.92 18.17 -5.93
N LYS A 578 12.54 18.10 -4.66
CA LYS A 578 11.21 18.58 -4.23
C LYS A 578 11.22 20.04 -3.80
N VAL A 579 10.22 20.80 -4.25
CA VAL A 579 9.91 22.14 -3.73
C VAL A 579 9.23 21.97 -2.37
N LEU A 580 9.61 22.78 -1.39
CA LEU A 580 8.93 22.80 -0.10
C LEU A 580 7.49 23.24 -0.30
N PHE A 581 6.57 22.69 0.48
CA PHE A 581 5.14 22.95 0.28
C PHE A 581 4.79 24.43 0.47
N GLU A 582 5.55 25.14 1.30
CA GLU A 582 5.42 26.56 1.60
C GLU A 582 5.77 27.45 0.39
N ASP A 583 6.65 26.96 -0.49
CA ASP A 583 7.15 27.64 -1.69
C ASP A 583 6.38 27.24 -2.96
N LEU A 584 5.36 26.39 -2.85
CA LEU A 584 4.56 25.99 -4.00
C LEU A 584 3.73 27.18 -4.51
N PRO A 585 3.59 27.36 -5.83
CA PRO A 585 2.68 28.36 -6.39
C PRO A 585 1.22 28.02 -6.07
N HIS A 586 0.36 29.04 -6.11
CA HIS A 586 -1.07 28.87 -5.90
C HIS A 586 -1.63 27.81 -6.86
N PRO A 587 -2.59 26.95 -6.45
CA PRO A 587 -3.14 25.92 -7.32
C PRO A 587 -3.69 26.43 -8.66
N ALA A 588 -4.30 27.63 -8.68
CA ALA A 588 -4.79 28.26 -9.91
C ALA A 588 -3.66 28.75 -10.85
N ASP A 589 -2.43 28.85 -10.35
CA ASP A 589 -1.27 29.28 -11.14
C ASP A 589 -0.53 28.10 -11.79
N ARG A 590 -1.01 26.87 -11.62
CA ARG A 590 -0.35 25.68 -12.15
C ARG A 590 -1.00 25.23 -13.45
N LEU A 591 -0.32 25.49 -14.57
CA LEU A 591 -0.74 25.09 -15.90
C LEU A 591 -0.24 23.67 -16.23
N PRO A 592 -1.13 22.68 -16.43
CA PRO A 592 -0.76 21.37 -16.93
C PRO A 592 -0.42 21.46 -18.41
N ILE A 593 0.40 20.52 -18.87
CA ILE A 593 0.71 20.39 -20.29
C ILE A 593 -0.52 19.94 -21.09
N GLN A 594 -0.65 20.47 -22.31
CA GLN A 594 -1.59 19.96 -23.30
C GLN A 594 -0.90 18.86 -24.12
N ILE A 595 -1.50 17.67 -24.19
CA ILE A 595 -0.93 16.52 -24.88
C ILE A 595 -1.80 16.19 -26.10
N ILE A 596 -1.21 16.18 -27.29
CA ILE A 596 -1.78 15.60 -28.50
C ILE A 596 -1.39 14.12 -28.54
N ILE A 597 -2.39 13.24 -28.67
CA ILE A 597 -2.20 11.80 -28.80
C ILE A 597 -2.61 11.43 -30.23
N ASP A 598 -1.72 10.74 -30.94
CA ASP A 598 -1.93 10.20 -32.29
C ASP A 598 -2.20 11.24 -33.40
N ALA A 599 -1.13 11.86 -33.91
CA ALA A 599 -1.12 12.28 -35.31
C ALA A 599 0.29 12.07 -35.90
N ASN A 600 0.35 11.30 -36.98
CA ASN A 600 1.61 10.98 -37.68
C ASN A 600 2.16 12.20 -38.47
N SER A 601 1.44 13.33 -38.49
CA SER A 601 1.78 14.56 -39.23
C SER A 601 1.53 15.84 -38.41
N VAL A 602 1.71 15.81 -37.08
CA VAL A 602 1.56 17.02 -36.25
C VAL A 602 2.62 18.07 -36.62
N ASP A 603 3.81 17.64 -37.01
CA ASP A 603 5.00 18.48 -37.14
C ASP A 603 4.80 19.61 -38.18
N ASP A 604 4.06 19.34 -39.27
CA ASP A 604 3.79 20.32 -40.34
C ASP A 604 2.97 21.54 -39.86
N ASN A 605 2.23 21.40 -38.75
CA ASN A 605 1.44 22.48 -38.17
C ASN A 605 2.24 23.37 -37.21
N PHE A 606 3.52 23.06 -36.96
CA PHE A 606 4.36 23.76 -36.00
C PHE A 606 5.67 24.21 -36.66
N PRO A 607 5.93 25.53 -36.77
CA PRO A 607 7.18 26.03 -37.33
C PRO A 607 8.42 25.55 -36.58
N LEU A 608 8.30 25.30 -35.27
CA LEU A 608 9.39 24.86 -34.40
C LEU A 608 8.98 23.63 -33.59
N VAL A 609 9.75 22.55 -33.75
CA VAL A 609 9.54 21.26 -33.07
C VAL A 609 10.79 20.87 -32.30
N CYS A 610 10.66 20.67 -30.99
CA CYS A 610 11.70 20.19 -30.10
C CYS A 610 11.53 18.69 -29.85
N TYR A 611 12.52 17.87 -30.18
CA TYR A 611 12.55 16.45 -29.81
C TYR A 611 13.48 16.27 -28.61
N THR A 612 13.06 15.45 -27.64
CA THR A 612 13.81 15.23 -26.40
C THR A 612 13.99 13.75 -26.13
N ASP A 613 15.18 13.35 -25.73
CA ASP A 613 15.44 11.99 -25.26
C ASP A 613 16.41 11.92 -24.06
N GLY A 614 16.35 10.82 -23.31
CA GLY A 614 17.27 10.46 -22.24
C GLY A 614 17.73 9.01 -22.36
N SER A 615 19.03 8.77 -22.26
CA SER A 615 19.61 7.43 -22.43
C SER A 615 20.54 7.03 -21.28
N LYS A 616 20.66 5.71 -21.05
CA LYS A 616 21.60 5.14 -20.07
C LYS A 616 22.39 3.97 -20.69
N ILE A 617 23.68 4.19 -20.94
CA ILE A 617 24.60 3.21 -21.54
C ILE A 617 25.81 3.03 -20.61
N ASN A 618 26.23 1.78 -20.38
CA ASN A 618 27.41 1.46 -19.55
C ASN A 618 27.39 2.16 -18.17
N ASN A 619 26.21 2.25 -17.57
CA ASN A 619 25.93 2.95 -16.31
C ASN A 619 26.18 4.47 -16.33
N ARG A 620 26.39 5.08 -17.50
CA ARG A 620 26.44 6.54 -17.69
C ARG A 620 25.12 7.03 -18.25
N VAL A 621 24.69 8.22 -17.84
CA VAL A 621 23.39 8.78 -18.20
C VAL A 621 23.58 10.07 -18.99
N GLY A 622 22.99 10.11 -20.18
CA GLY A 622 23.03 11.24 -21.09
C GLY A 622 21.61 11.65 -21.47
N LEU A 623 21.42 12.90 -21.84
CA LEU A 623 20.17 13.43 -22.38
C LEU A 623 20.46 14.48 -23.43
N ALA A 624 19.56 14.62 -24.38
CA ALA A 624 19.69 15.63 -25.42
C ALA A 624 18.34 16.10 -25.92
N TYR A 625 18.26 17.37 -26.27
CA TYR A 625 17.18 17.90 -27.09
C TYR A 625 17.74 18.42 -28.41
N VAL A 626 16.90 18.37 -29.44
CA VAL A 626 17.15 18.92 -30.77
C VAL A 626 15.93 19.70 -31.21
N VAL A 627 16.17 20.88 -31.79
CA VAL A 627 15.14 21.79 -32.29
C VAL A 627 15.19 21.76 -33.81
N PHE A 628 14.04 21.57 -34.42
CA PHE A 628 13.84 21.63 -35.87
C PHE A 628 13.00 22.85 -36.23
N HIS A 629 13.42 23.58 -37.27
CA HIS A 629 12.63 24.63 -37.90
C HIS A 629 12.26 24.20 -39.32
N HIS A 630 10.95 24.07 -39.61
CA HIS A 630 10.45 23.58 -40.91
C HIS A 630 11.17 22.30 -41.42
N GLY A 631 11.41 21.34 -40.52
CA GLY A 631 12.06 20.07 -40.87
C GLY A 631 13.59 20.09 -40.95
N PHE A 632 14.23 21.24 -40.73
CA PHE A 632 15.70 21.36 -40.66
C PHE A 632 16.20 21.50 -39.22
N GLU A 633 17.26 20.78 -38.87
CA GLU A 633 17.91 20.88 -37.55
C GLU A 633 18.48 22.29 -37.35
N LEU A 634 17.98 23.01 -36.34
CA LEU A 634 18.37 24.38 -36.01
C LEU A 634 19.43 24.41 -34.91
N GLU A 635 19.17 23.73 -33.80
CA GLU A 635 20.05 23.69 -32.63
C GLU A 635 19.88 22.36 -31.89
N TYR A 636 20.92 21.89 -31.23
CA TYR A 636 20.84 20.79 -30.28
C TYR A 636 21.70 21.05 -29.05
N LYS A 637 21.35 20.43 -27.92
CA LYS A 637 22.21 20.39 -26.73
C LYS A 637 22.29 19.00 -26.14
N LEU A 638 23.47 18.68 -25.61
CA LEU A 638 23.78 17.44 -24.92
C LEU A 638 24.12 17.74 -23.47
N PHE A 639 23.61 16.91 -22.56
CA PHE A 639 23.97 16.97 -21.15
C PHE A 639 24.29 15.56 -20.64
N ARG A 640 25.33 15.45 -19.83
CA ARG A 640 25.59 14.27 -19.02
C ARG A 640 25.17 14.56 -17.59
N ILE A 641 24.45 13.63 -16.97
CA ILE A 641 24.08 13.71 -15.56
C ILE A 641 24.76 12.57 -14.78
N PRO A 642 24.75 12.59 -13.43
CA PRO A 642 25.39 11.55 -12.64
C PRO A 642 24.95 10.15 -13.03
N ASN A 643 25.89 9.20 -13.02
CA ASN A 643 25.70 7.79 -13.41
C ASN A 643 24.56 7.11 -12.64
N GLU A 644 24.30 7.57 -11.42
CA GLU A 644 23.27 7.08 -10.51
C GLU A 644 21.85 7.50 -10.91
N CYS A 645 21.70 8.48 -11.80
CA CYS A 645 20.40 8.96 -12.25
C CYS A 645 19.65 7.89 -13.07
N SER A 646 18.32 8.02 -13.08
CA SER A 646 17.44 7.18 -13.91
C SER A 646 17.20 7.80 -15.27
N VAL A 647 16.81 6.99 -16.25
CA VAL A 647 16.38 7.47 -17.58
C VAL A 647 15.22 8.46 -17.45
N PHE A 648 14.24 8.18 -16.59
CA PHE A 648 13.14 9.10 -16.28
C PHE A 648 13.62 10.49 -15.81
N GLN A 649 14.69 10.55 -15.03
CA GLN A 649 15.26 11.83 -14.60
C GLN A 649 15.89 12.59 -15.77
N ALA A 650 16.61 11.88 -16.64
CA ALA A 650 17.17 12.43 -17.86
C ALA A 650 16.07 12.97 -18.79
N GLU A 651 15.03 12.19 -19.08
CA GLU A 651 13.90 12.58 -19.92
C GLU A 651 13.17 13.81 -19.36
N LEU A 652 12.83 13.81 -18.06
CA LEU A 652 12.11 14.93 -17.44
C LEU A 652 12.96 16.21 -17.40
N LEU A 653 14.27 16.09 -17.14
CA LEU A 653 15.19 17.23 -17.20
C LEU A 653 15.33 17.73 -18.64
N CYS A 654 15.39 16.84 -19.62
CA CYS A 654 15.47 17.19 -21.03
C CYS A 654 14.26 18.02 -21.48
N ILE A 655 13.05 17.57 -21.09
CA ILE A 655 11.82 18.35 -21.35
C ILE A 655 11.89 19.70 -20.65
N SER A 656 12.31 19.76 -19.38
CA SER A 656 12.45 21.03 -18.64
C SER A 656 13.44 21.99 -19.32
N GLU A 657 14.56 21.49 -19.84
CA GLU A 657 15.54 22.32 -20.58
C GLU A 657 15.02 22.74 -21.95
N SER A 658 14.20 21.91 -22.63
CA SER A 658 13.54 22.32 -23.88
C SER A 658 12.53 23.45 -23.66
N ILE A 659 11.75 23.40 -22.57
CA ILE A 659 10.83 24.50 -22.19
C ILE A 659 11.61 25.78 -21.88
N LYS A 660 12.76 25.65 -21.21
CA LYS A 660 13.64 26.78 -20.92
C LYS A 660 14.26 27.37 -22.19
N TRP A 661 14.63 26.52 -23.15
CA TRP A 661 15.08 26.97 -24.46
C TRP A 661 13.99 27.78 -25.17
N ILE A 662 12.74 27.29 -25.17
CA ILE A 662 11.59 28.02 -25.73
C ILE A 662 11.40 29.36 -24.98
N SER A 663 11.49 29.36 -23.65
CA SER A 663 11.39 30.59 -22.84
C SER A 663 12.43 31.65 -23.20
N ASN A 664 13.62 31.25 -23.65
CA ASN A 664 14.67 32.18 -24.07
C ASN A 664 14.52 32.62 -25.53
N ASN A 665 13.77 31.86 -26.34
CA ASN A 665 13.60 32.05 -27.78
C ASN A 665 12.13 32.25 -28.18
N TYR A 666 11.32 32.75 -27.26
CA TYR A 666 9.85 32.82 -27.40
C TYR A 666 9.41 33.73 -28.56
N SER A 667 10.27 34.65 -29.01
CA SER A 667 10.02 35.54 -30.14
C SER A 667 10.09 34.84 -31.51
N LEU A 668 10.63 33.62 -31.58
CA LEU A 668 10.78 32.90 -32.86
C LEU A 668 9.47 32.32 -33.40
N SER A 669 8.48 32.06 -32.54
CA SER A 669 7.18 31.52 -32.94
C SER A 669 6.14 31.74 -31.85
N ALA A 670 4.87 31.91 -32.24
CA ALA A 670 3.76 31.88 -31.29
C ALA A 670 3.38 30.46 -30.86
N LYS A 671 3.84 29.42 -31.59
CA LYS A 671 3.51 28.01 -31.34
C LYS A 671 4.74 27.11 -31.40
N PHE A 672 4.91 26.27 -30.38
CA PHE A 672 5.98 25.28 -30.27
C PHE A 672 5.41 23.89 -29.98
N LEU A 673 6.08 22.86 -30.50
CA LEU A 673 5.78 21.46 -30.21
C LEU A 673 6.96 20.80 -29.52
N ILE A 674 6.74 20.15 -28.37
CA ILE A 674 7.71 19.27 -27.72
C ILE A 674 7.29 17.81 -27.94
N ARG A 675 8.19 17.01 -28.51
CA ARG A 675 8.00 15.58 -28.77
C ARG A 675 8.94 14.74 -27.92
N THR A 676 8.38 13.73 -27.28
CA THR A 676 9.12 12.78 -26.44
C THR A 676 8.48 11.40 -26.53
N ASP A 677 9.28 10.35 -26.41
CA ASP A 677 8.83 8.98 -26.22
C ASP A 677 8.57 8.63 -24.74
N SER A 678 8.89 9.54 -23.83
CA SER A 678 8.65 9.38 -22.40
C SER A 678 7.21 9.72 -22.01
N LEU A 679 6.29 8.78 -22.21
CA LEU A 679 4.94 8.86 -21.63
C LEU A 679 4.96 9.13 -20.13
N SER A 680 5.92 8.53 -19.42
CA SER A 680 6.03 8.68 -17.97
C SER A 680 6.34 10.13 -17.55
N SER A 681 7.18 10.84 -18.30
CA SER A 681 7.48 12.25 -18.07
C SER A 681 6.29 13.15 -18.41
N LEU A 682 5.59 12.89 -19.52
CA LEU A 682 4.37 13.61 -19.90
C LEU A 682 3.26 13.47 -18.84
N TYR A 683 2.98 12.24 -18.38
CA TYR A 683 1.98 12.02 -17.32
C TYR A 683 2.38 12.69 -16.00
N SER A 684 3.69 12.76 -15.71
CA SER A 684 4.18 13.45 -14.52
C SER A 684 3.99 14.97 -14.63
N LEU A 685 4.30 15.56 -15.79
CA LEU A 685 4.08 16.98 -16.09
C LEU A 685 2.61 17.37 -16.14
N ARG A 686 1.69 16.45 -16.48
CA ARG A 686 0.25 16.71 -16.41
C ARG A 686 -0.27 16.88 -14.97
N ASN A 687 0.45 16.36 -13.97
CA ASN A 687 0.06 16.45 -12.56
C ASN A 687 0.42 17.80 -11.93
N ILE A 688 -0.56 18.71 -11.88
CA ILE A 688 -0.42 20.04 -11.28
C ILE A 688 -0.16 20.03 -9.76
N PHE A 689 -0.41 18.92 -9.06
CA PHE A 689 -0.16 18.80 -7.62
C PHE A 689 1.21 18.19 -7.30
N SER A 690 2.05 17.96 -8.31
CA SER A 690 3.42 17.49 -8.11
C SER A 690 4.24 18.50 -7.30
N CYS A 691 5.08 18.00 -6.39
CA CYS A 691 6.07 18.82 -5.68
C CYS A 691 7.47 18.71 -6.33
N ASN A 692 7.61 17.98 -7.44
CA ASN A 692 8.90 17.88 -8.13
C ASN A 692 9.26 19.24 -8.75
N LYS A 693 10.44 19.76 -8.43
CA LYS A 693 11.00 21.04 -8.85
C LYS A 693 11.08 21.19 -10.36
N LEU A 694 11.50 20.16 -11.10
CA LEU A 694 11.51 20.24 -12.56
C LEU A 694 10.09 20.45 -13.10
N ILE A 695 9.10 19.76 -12.52
CA ILE A 695 7.69 19.91 -12.91
C ILE A 695 7.15 21.29 -12.51
N VAL A 696 7.41 21.73 -11.28
CA VAL A 696 6.95 23.04 -10.77
C VAL A 696 7.58 24.18 -11.57
N THR A 697 8.89 24.11 -11.84
CA THR A 697 9.60 25.08 -12.69
C THR A 697 9.09 25.05 -14.13
N SER A 698 8.85 23.86 -14.69
CA SER A 698 8.26 23.74 -16.04
C SER A 698 6.87 24.38 -16.10
N HIS A 699 6.00 24.15 -15.11
CA HIS A 699 4.68 24.81 -15.05
C HIS A 699 4.79 26.33 -14.95
N ALA A 700 5.73 26.84 -14.16
CA ALA A 700 5.95 28.27 -14.03
C ALA A 700 6.41 28.90 -15.36
N LEU A 701 7.36 28.27 -16.07
CA LEU A 701 7.82 28.72 -17.38
C LEU A 701 6.72 28.65 -18.44
N LEU A 702 5.95 27.56 -18.46
CA LEU A 702 4.80 27.41 -19.37
C LEU A 702 3.73 28.47 -19.11
N LYS A 703 3.52 28.85 -17.85
CA LYS A 703 2.63 29.96 -17.51
C LYS A 703 3.13 31.29 -18.05
N ASP A 704 4.41 31.59 -17.86
CA ASP A 704 5.02 32.81 -18.36
C ASP A 704 4.94 32.90 -19.90
N LEU A 705 5.23 31.80 -20.58
CA LEU A 705 5.08 31.67 -22.04
C LEU A 705 3.63 31.90 -22.50
N ASN A 706 2.67 31.26 -21.84
CA ASN A 706 1.24 31.44 -22.15
C ASN A 706 0.79 32.89 -21.93
N ASN A 707 1.29 33.57 -20.89
CA ASN A 707 1.01 34.99 -20.65
C ASN A 707 1.61 35.91 -21.74
N LYS A 708 2.69 35.47 -22.41
CA LYS A 708 3.30 36.14 -23.56
C LYS A 708 2.65 35.78 -24.90
N GLY A 709 1.56 35.01 -24.89
CA GLY A 709 0.86 34.57 -26.10
C GLY A 709 1.55 33.42 -26.85
N VAL A 710 2.42 32.66 -26.17
CA VAL A 710 3.14 31.52 -26.74
C VAL A 710 2.52 30.21 -26.25
N ASP A 711 2.04 29.41 -27.21
CA ASP A 711 1.48 28.08 -26.96
C ASP A 711 2.56 27.00 -27.09
N VAL A 712 2.76 26.23 -26.02
CA VAL A 712 3.64 25.04 -26.03
C VAL A 712 2.81 23.78 -25.91
N ILE A 713 2.84 22.97 -26.96
CA ILE A 713 2.07 21.73 -27.08
C ILE A 713 3.02 20.54 -26.93
N PHE A 714 2.54 19.45 -26.34
CA PHE A 714 3.32 18.23 -26.14
C PHE A 714 2.71 17.10 -26.96
N SER A 715 3.56 16.25 -27.54
CA SER A 715 3.11 15.03 -28.21
C SER A 715 3.99 13.85 -27.81
N HIS A 716 3.35 12.70 -27.66
CA HIS A 716 4.09 11.45 -27.57
C HIS A 716 4.52 10.99 -28.97
N VAL A 717 5.75 10.50 -29.10
CA VAL A 717 6.23 9.81 -30.30
C VAL A 717 6.68 8.41 -29.89
N ARG A 718 6.37 7.39 -30.69
CA ARG A 718 6.85 6.04 -30.39
C ARG A 718 8.35 5.96 -30.65
N GLY A 719 9.12 5.47 -29.68
CA GLY A 719 10.55 5.22 -29.86
C GLY A 719 10.82 4.25 -31.02
N HIS A 720 11.91 4.48 -31.76
CA HIS A 720 12.38 3.64 -32.87
C HIS A 720 11.38 3.42 -34.01
N THR A 721 10.67 4.49 -34.43
CA THR A 721 9.66 4.43 -35.50
C THR A 721 10.02 5.20 -36.78
N GLY A 722 11.29 5.58 -36.98
CA GLY A 722 11.71 6.28 -38.20
C GLY A 722 11.47 7.80 -38.19
N ASN A 723 11.04 8.39 -37.06
CA ASN A 723 10.94 9.84 -36.95
C ASN A 723 12.35 10.44 -36.77
N LEU A 724 12.82 11.15 -37.80
CA LEU A 724 14.18 11.70 -37.87
C LEU A 724 14.55 12.52 -36.62
N GLY A 725 13.67 13.39 -36.15
CA GLY A 725 13.94 14.22 -34.98
C GLY A 725 14.07 13.42 -33.68
N ASN A 726 13.21 12.42 -33.48
CA ASN A 726 13.30 11.54 -32.31
C ASN A 726 14.53 10.63 -32.36
N GLU A 727 14.86 10.07 -33.51
CA GLU A 727 16.07 9.25 -33.69
C GLU A 727 17.34 10.07 -33.51
N ARG A 728 17.32 11.32 -33.96
CA ARG A 728 18.39 12.27 -33.73
C ARG A 728 18.57 12.58 -32.25
N ALA A 729 17.49 12.84 -31.52
CA ALA A 729 17.52 13.05 -30.07
C ALA A 729 18.08 11.82 -29.33
N ASP A 730 17.63 10.61 -29.68
CA ASP A 730 18.13 9.34 -29.10
C ASP A 730 19.62 9.13 -29.38
N TRP A 731 20.07 9.35 -30.62
CA TRP A 731 21.48 9.27 -30.97
C TRP A 731 22.31 10.27 -30.15
N LEU A 732 21.87 11.53 -30.04
CA LEU A 732 22.56 12.56 -29.25
C LEU A 732 22.57 12.23 -27.76
N ALA A 733 21.47 11.73 -27.20
CA ALA A 733 21.40 11.33 -25.79
C ALA A 733 22.37 10.18 -25.47
N LYS A 734 22.56 9.24 -26.41
CA LYS A 734 23.59 8.19 -26.31
C LYS A 734 25.00 8.76 -26.37
N GLN A 735 25.28 9.70 -27.28
CA GLN A 735 26.57 10.39 -27.34
C GLN A 735 26.87 11.19 -26.07
N ALA A 736 25.85 11.82 -25.49
CA ALA A 736 25.98 12.62 -24.27
C ALA A 736 26.54 11.80 -23.09
N THR A 737 26.37 10.48 -23.08
CA THR A 737 26.95 9.59 -22.05
C THR A 737 28.49 9.64 -21.99
N ASN A 738 29.14 10.08 -23.07
CA ASN A 738 30.60 10.18 -23.19
C ASN A 738 31.18 11.55 -22.78
N LEU A 739 30.34 12.56 -22.56
CA LEU A 739 30.81 13.89 -22.13
C LEU A 739 31.58 13.80 -20.82
N GLN A 740 32.62 14.61 -20.65
CA GLN A 740 33.38 14.65 -19.38
C GLN A 740 32.68 15.53 -18.33
N VAL A 741 32.05 16.61 -18.76
CA VAL A 741 31.33 17.55 -17.88
C VAL A 741 30.01 16.94 -17.43
N ILE A 742 29.80 16.86 -16.12
CA ILE A 742 28.58 16.34 -15.51
C ILE A 742 27.73 17.50 -15.00
N THR A 743 26.53 17.63 -15.55
CA THR A 743 25.48 18.53 -15.08
C THR A 743 24.97 18.04 -13.73
N PRO A 744 25.03 18.84 -12.66
CA PRO A 744 24.60 18.42 -11.33
C PRO A 744 23.12 18.03 -11.30
N MET A 745 22.82 16.88 -10.71
CA MET A 745 21.44 16.43 -10.51
C MET A 745 21.29 15.70 -9.18
N ILE A 746 20.16 15.94 -8.52
CA ILE A 746 19.82 15.25 -7.27
C ILE A 746 19.41 13.81 -7.58
N LEU A 747 19.94 12.86 -6.81
CA LEU A 747 19.67 11.43 -7.00
C LEU A 747 18.22 11.07 -6.65
N SER A 748 17.67 10.10 -7.38
CA SER A 748 16.31 9.62 -7.15
C SER A 748 16.22 8.58 -6.04
N LYS A 749 15.04 8.49 -5.43
CA LYS A 749 14.72 7.44 -4.45
C LYS A 749 14.91 6.02 -5.00
N SER A 750 14.72 5.81 -6.30
CA SER A 750 14.86 4.51 -6.96
C SER A 750 16.31 4.01 -6.96
N PHE A 751 17.29 4.91 -7.15
CA PHE A 751 18.72 4.59 -7.07
C PHE A 751 19.08 3.96 -5.72
N PHE A 752 18.75 4.66 -4.62
CA PHE A 752 19.02 4.17 -3.26
C PHE A 752 18.30 2.84 -2.98
N LYS A 753 17.14 2.62 -3.60
CA LYS A 753 16.37 1.38 -3.45
C LYS A 753 17.05 0.22 -4.16
N SER A 754 17.61 0.46 -5.35
CA SER A 754 18.43 -0.53 -6.07
C SER A 754 19.67 -0.88 -5.26
N LYS A 755 20.44 0.13 -4.83
CA LYS A 755 21.64 -0.07 -4.01
C LYS A 755 21.34 -0.85 -2.73
N SER A 756 20.25 -0.54 -2.04
CA SER A 756 19.81 -1.29 -0.85
C SER A 756 19.47 -2.75 -1.16
N ARG A 757 18.91 -3.04 -2.34
CA ARG A 757 18.63 -4.41 -2.77
C ARG A 757 19.92 -5.16 -3.03
N ASP A 758 20.88 -4.55 -3.70
CA ASP A 758 22.17 -5.15 -4.03
C ASP A 758 22.97 -5.44 -2.74
N ASP A 759 23.02 -4.49 -1.80
CA ASP A 759 23.58 -4.69 -0.45
C ASP A 759 22.93 -5.89 0.28
N THR A 760 21.62 -6.10 0.08
CA THR A 760 20.90 -7.25 0.68
C THR A 760 21.32 -8.56 0.04
N ILE A 761 21.43 -8.59 -1.28
CA ILE A 761 21.79 -9.79 -2.04
C ILE A 761 23.24 -10.19 -1.72
N LEU A 762 24.16 -9.22 -1.62
CA LEU A 762 25.57 -9.48 -1.29
C LEU A 762 25.70 -10.12 0.09
N LYS A 763 25.13 -9.51 1.15
CA LYS A 763 25.15 -10.06 2.51
C LYS A 763 24.44 -11.41 2.61
N TRP A 764 23.33 -11.57 1.90
CA TRP A 764 22.62 -12.85 1.86
C TRP A 764 23.48 -13.94 1.20
N ASN A 765 24.17 -13.62 0.11
CA ASN A 765 25.05 -14.54 -0.58
C ASN A 765 26.25 -14.97 0.27
N GLU A 766 26.83 -14.05 1.02
CA GLU A 766 27.89 -14.36 1.99
C GLU A 766 27.40 -15.35 3.06
N LEU A 767 26.27 -15.08 3.71
CA LEU A 767 25.67 -15.98 4.69
C LEU A 767 25.32 -17.36 4.10
N TYR A 768 24.83 -17.37 2.86
CA TYR A 768 24.49 -18.61 2.18
C TYR A 768 25.72 -19.44 1.86
N ARG A 769 26.79 -18.84 1.31
CA ARG A 769 28.04 -19.54 1.00
C ARG A 769 28.72 -20.08 2.25
N ASN A 770 28.78 -19.29 3.31
CA ASN A 770 29.47 -19.65 4.55
C ASN A 770 28.71 -20.68 5.41
N SER A 771 27.42 -20.91 5.18
CA SER A 771 26.65 -21.90 5.93
C SER A 771 27.04 -23.34 5.56
N THR A 772 27.13 -24.24 6.53
CA THR A 772 27.31 -25.69 6.28
C THR A 772 26.01 -26.38 5.85
N ASN A 773 24.86 -25.71 5.96
CA ASN A 773 23.55 -26.25 5.59
C ASN A 773 23.27 -26.08 4.08
N ALA A 774 22.17 -26.71 3.63
CA ALA A 774 21.68 -26.62 2.25
C ALA A 774 22.68 -27.11 1.18
N SER A 775 23.55 -28.06 1.54
CA SER A 775 24.59 -28.62 0.64
C SER A 775 24.02 -29.08 -0.70
N LEU A 776 22.92 -29.85 -0.69
CA LEU A 776 22.27 -30.29 -1.92
C LEU A 776 21.71 -29.12 -2.74
N THR A 777 21.05 -28.16 -2.08
CA THR A 777 20.51 -26.97 -2.76
C THR A 777 21.61 -26.11 -3.39
N LYS A 778 22.79 -26.03 -2.77
CA LYS A 778 23.95 -25.30 -3.29
C LYS A 778 24.49 -25.87 -4.60
N LEU A 779 24.31 -27.17 -4.85
CA LEU A 779 24.69 -27.78 -6.13
C LEU A 779 23.87 -27.21 -7.30
N TYR A 780 22.60 -26.86 -7.05
CA TYR A 780 21.69 -26.30 -8.07
C TYR A 780 21.73 -24.76 -8.08
N PHE A 781 21.95 -24.15 -6.91
CA PHE A 781 22.04 -22.70 -6.76
C PHE A 781 23.35 -22.35 -6.04
N PRO A 782 24.50 -22.32 -6.72
CA PRO A 782 25.79 -22.03 -6.10
C PRO A 782 25.92 -20.59 -5.58
N SER A 783 25.03 -19.69 -6.00
CA SER A 783 24.91 -18.34 -5.48
C SER A 783 23.46 -17.86 -5.46
N ILE A 784 23.20 -16.84 -4.66
CA ILE A 784 21.90 -16.17 -4.62
C ILE A 784 21.56 -15.54 -5.97
N LEU A 785 22.54 -14.92 -6.62
CA LEU A 785 22.35 -14.32 -7.94
C LEU A 785 21.97 -15.37 -9.00
N HIS A 786 22.59 -16.56 -8.97
CA HIS A 786 22.22 -17.66 -9.86
C HIS A 786 20.72 -18.00 -9.74
N ARG A 787 20.23 -18.11 -8.50
CA ARG A 787 18.79 -18.33 -8.27
C ARG A 787 17.93 -17.15 -8.72
N LEU A 788 18.28 -15.92 -8.34
CA LEU A 788 17.45 -14.74 -8.61
C LEU A 788 17.40 -14.37 -10.11
N ASN A 789 18.44 -14.71 -10.88
CA ASN A 789 18.47 -14.52 -12.33
C ASN A 789 17.51 -15.49 -13.05
N ASN A 790 17.22 -16.65 -12.46
CA ASN A 790 16.16 -17.53 -12.94
C ASN A 790 14.78 -17.00 -12.50
N LYS A 791 14.29 -15.98 -13.23
CA LYS A 791 13.01 -15.31 -12.98
C LYS A 791 11.79 -16.23 -13.15
N HIS A 792 11.92 -17.28 -13.96
CA HIS A 792 10.84 -18.21 -14.30
C HIS A 792 10.86 -19.48 -13.45
N PHE A 793 11.75 -19.59 -12.46
CA PHE A 793 11.77 -20.73 -11.57
C PHE A 793 10.44 -20.89 -10.83
N LEU A 794 9.72 -21.95 -11.16
CA LEU A 794 8.48 -22.36 -10.52
C LEU A 794 8.77 -23.45 -9.48
N CYS A 795 8.31 -23.20 -8.26
CA CYS A 795 8.52 -24.10 -7.15
C CYS A 795 7.22 -24.89 -6.87
N ASN A 796 7.27 -26.20 -7.07
CA ASN A 796 6.21 -27.14 -6.70
C ASN A 796 6.71 -28.15 -5.65
N PHE A 797 5.82 -29.04 -5.21
CA PHE A 797 6.09 -29.98 -4.12
C PHE A 797 7.24 -30.94 -4.46
N GLU A 798 7.27 -31.43 -5.69
CA GLU A 798 8.20 -32.41 -6.21
C GLU A 798 9.60 -31.81 -6.38
N ILE A 799 9.69 -30.62 -6.97
CA ILE A 799 10.93 -29.88 -7.20
C ILE A 799 11.59 -29.53 -5.86
N THR A 800 10.81 -29.10 -4.87
CA THR A 800 11.37 -28.76 -3.55
C THR A 800 12.00 -29.95 -2.86
N GLN A 801 11.37 -31.13 -2.92
CA GLN A 801 11.96 -32.34 -2.35
C GLN A 801 13.28 -32.69 -3.04
N PHE A 802 13.32 -32.59 -4.37
CA PHE A 802 14.52 -32.85 -5.16
C PHE A 802 15.66 -31.89 -4.81
N LEU A 803 15.39 -30.59 -4.76
CA LEU A 803 16.41 -29.56 -4.48
C LEU A 803 16.93 -29.57 -3.04
N THR A 804 16.19 -30.19 -2.12
CA THR A 804 16.51 -30.16 -0.69
C THR A 804 16.89 -31.51 -0.11
N GLY A 805 16.54 -32.62 -0.78
CA GLY A 805 16.75 -33.97 -0.27
C GLY A 805 15.84 -34.30 0.92
N HIS A 806 14.87 -33.45 1.21
CA HIS A 806 13.94 -33.61 2.33
C HIS A 806 12.55 -33.94 1.79
N GLY A 807 12.17 -35.22 1.89
CA GLY A 807 10.88 -35.71 1.41
C GLY A 807 10.85 -37.23 1.29
N TRP A 808 10.03 -37.74 0.37
CA TRP A 808 9.89 -39.18 0.13
C TRP A 808 11.03 -39.80 -0.69
N CYS A 809 11.99 -38.99 -1.16
CA CYS A 809 13.19 -39.45 -1.85
C CYS A 809 14.37 -39.48 -0.86
N PRO A 810 14.94 -40.66 -0.56
CA PRO A 810 16.13 -40.76 0.28
C PRO A 810 17.31 -39.95 -0.30
N PRO A 811 18.10 -39.24 0.52
CA PRO A 811 19.16 -38.34 0.04
C PRO A 811 20.24 -39.00 -0.83
N TYR A 812 20.57 -40.26 -0.56
CA TYR A 812 21.54 -41.03 -1.33
C TYR A 812 21.02 -41.36 -2.74
N ILE A 813 19.73 -41.73 -2.87
CA ILE A 813 19.10 -42.02 -4.16
C ILE A 813 19.07 -40.78 -5.06
N ALA A 814 18.83 -39.58 -4.54
CA ALA A 814 18.86 -38.36 -5.35
C ALA A 814 20.26 -38.06 -5.91
N ARG A 815 21.32 -38.39 -5.14
CA ARG A 815 22.72 -38.26 -5.57
C ARG A 815 23.05 -39.32 -6.61
N ASP A 816 22.68 -40.57 -6.37
CA ASP A 816 22.97 -41.70 -7.25
C ASP A 816 22.17 -41.63 -8.56
N VAL A 817 20.93 -41.12 -8.55
CA VAL A 817 20.15 -40.86 -9.76
C VAL A 817 20.80 -39.77 -10.59
N LYS A 818 21.33 -38.70 -9.98
CA LYS A 818 22.08 -37.67 -10.70
C LYS A 818 23.38 -38.23 -11.29
N THR A 819 24.16 -38.96 -10.50
CA THR A 819 25.40 -39.61 -10.95
C THR A 819 25.10 -40.58 -12.10
N PHE A 820 24.11 -41.44 -11.93
CA PHE A 820 23.63 -42.35 -12.97
C PHE A 820 23.17 -41.59 -14.23
N LEU A 821 22.42 -40.51 -14.12
CA LEU A 821 21.98 -39.74 -15.31
C LEU A 821 23.13 -39.00 -15.98
N LEU A 822 24.09 -38.47 -15.21
CA LEU A 822 25.31 -37.87 -15.74
C LEU A 822 26.21 -38.91 -16.43
N GLU A 823 26.22 -40.15 -15.94
CA GLU A 823 27.01 -41.26 -16.47
C GLU A 823 26.31 -42.03 -17.59
N SER A 824 24.97 -42.08 -17.62
CA SER A 824 24.18 -42.87 -18.59
C SER A 824 23.71 -42.06 -19.79
N LEU A 825 23.80 -40.72 -19.73
CA LEU A 825 23.43 -39.82 -20.83
C LEU A 825 24.63 -39.30 -21.62
N THR A 826 25.84 -39.82 -21.41
CA THR A 826 26.99 -39.57 -22.30
C THR A 826 26.88 -40.53 -23.49
N GLU A 827 26.76 -40.07 -24.74
CA GLU A 827 27.92 -39.54 -25.46
C GLU A 827 27.69 -38.28 -26.33
N ASN A 828 26.48 -37.75 -26.53
CA ASN A 828 26.33 -36.58 -27.42
C ASN A 828 25.25 -35.54 -27.09
N GLN A 829 24.56 -35.67 -25.98
CA GLN A 829 23.68 -34.63 -25.46
C GLN A 829 23.86 -34.70 -23.96
N VAL A 830 24.35 -33.65 -23.28
CA VAL A 830 23.46 -32.76 -22.52
C VAL A 830 24.35 -31.80 -21.74
N ILE A 831 24.04 -30.50 -21.84
CA ILE A 831 24.14 -29.47 -20.77
C ILE A 831 25.50 -29.35 -20.07
N SER A 832 26.21 -28.32 -20.51
CA SER A 832 27.63 -28.03 -20.29
C SER A 832 28.16 -28.08 -18.85
N LEU A 833 29.41 -28.54 -18.73
CA LEU A 833 30.48 -27.86 -17.99
C LEU A 833 31.79 -28.05 -18.77
N GLY A 834 32.21 -27.02 -19.53
CA GLY A 834 33.58 -26.92 -20.07
C GLY A 834 33.80 -27.14 -21.57
N CYS A 835 32.85 -26.75 -22.45
CA CYS A 835 33.12 -26.76 -23.90
C CYS A 835 33.81 -25.45 -24.35
N LYS A 836 34.79 -25.54 -25.25
CA LYS A 836 35.56 -24.39 -25.80
C LYS A 836 34.78 -23.50 -26.79
N ILE A 837 33.53 -23.83 -27.11
CA ILE A 837 32.72 -23.10 -28.09
C ILE A 837 31.76 -22.15 -27.37
N GLN A 838 31.84 -20.84 -27.64
CA GLN A 838 30.89 -19.84 -27.16
C GLN A 838 29.54 -19.99 -27.87
N TRP A 839 28.49 -20.31 -27.11
CA TRP A 839 27.09 -20.22 -27.55
C TRP A 839 26.39 -19.00 -26.91
N PRO A 840 25.41 -18.38 -27.60
CA PRO A 840 24.79 -17.13 -27.18
C PRO A 840 23.92 -17.27 -25.93
N SER A 841 23.75 -16.14 -25.25
CA SER A 841 23.19 -16.03 -23.90
C SER A 841 21.65 -16.15 -23.88
N ARG A 842 21.11 -17.39 -23.85
CA ARG A 842 19.79 -17.76 -23.27
C ARG A 842 19.45 -19.24 -23.53
N SER A 843 19.50 -20.08 -22.50
CA SER A 843 18.47 -21.06 -22.10
C SER A 843 18.93 -21.89 -20.87
N PRO A 844 18.05 -22.23 -19.91
CA PRO A 844 18.28 -23.27 -18.93
C PRO A 844 17.68 -24.58 -19.46
N ASP A 845 18.56 -25.52 -19.77
CA ASP A 845 18.26 -26.72 -20.54
C ASP A 845 17.43 -27.77 -19.79
N LEU A 846 16.11 -27.83 -20.07
CA LEU A 846 15.27 -29.02 -20.00
C LEU A 846 14.09 -28.81 -20.98
N THR A 847 13.88 -29.71 -21.92
CA THR A 847 12.77 -29.66 -22.88
C THR A 847 11.44 -30.12 -22.22
N PRO A 848 10.27 -29.70 -22.73
CA PRO A 848 8.97 -30.21 -22.24
C PRO A 848 8.86 -31.75 -22.28
N THR A 849 9.49 -32.38 -23.27
CA THR A 849 9.64 -33.84 -23.40
C THR A 849 10.48 -34.45 -22.29
N ASP A 850 11.53 -33.75 -21.83
CA ASP A 850 12.30 -34.16 -20.65
C ASP A 850 11.40 -34.12 -19.41
N PHE A 851 10.62 -33.06 -19.21
CA PHE A 851 9.69 -32.97 -18.09
C PHE A 851 8.61 -34.08 -18.11
N TRP A 852 8.09 -34.44 -19.28
CA TRP A 852 7.16 -35.56 -19.43
C TRP A 852 7.80 -36.89 -19.05
N LEU A 853 9.00 -37.18 -19.58
CA LEU A 853 9.72 -38.42 -19.29
C LEU A 853 10.04 -38.53 -17.80
N TRP A 854 10.48 -37.44 -17.19
CA TRP A 854 10.75 -37.37 -15.75
C TRP A 854 9.50 -37.57 -14.89
N GLY A 855 8.36 -36.97 -15.28
CA GLY A 855 7.07 -37.18 -14.62
C GLY A 855 6.57 -38.61 -14.76
N TYR A 856 6.69 -39.17 -15.96
CA TYR A 856 6.28 -40.53 -16.32
C TYR A 856 7.07 -41.58 -15.52
N LEU A 857 8.40 -41.50 -15.55
CA LEU A 857 9.29 -42.39 -14.78
C LEU A 857 9.02 -42.29 -13.28
N LYS A 858 8.82 -41.08 -12.77
CA LYS A 858 8.55 -40.87 -11.34
C LYS A 858 7.21 -41.45 -10.90
N SER A 859 6.19 -41.39 -11.75
CA SER A 859 4.85 -41.91 -11.44
C SER A 859 4.78 -43.44 -11.43
N ARG A 860 5.66 -44.13 -12.18
CA ARG A 860 5.59 -45.58 -12.40
C ARG A 860 6.74 -46.35 -11.76
N ALA A 861 7.99 -45.91 -11.91
CA ALA A 861 9.15 -46.61 -11.34
C ALA A 861 9.14 -46.62 -9.79
N TYR A 862 8.50 -45.63 -9.18
CA TYR A 862 8.40 -45.50 -7.72
C TYR A 862 7.11 -46.09 -7.13
N ARG A 863 6.18 -46.59 -7.96
CA ARG A 863 4.89 -47.12 -7.50
C ARG A 863 5.02 -48.43 -6.73
N GLY A 864 6.07 -49.21 -7.02
CA GLY A 864 6.37 -50.48 -6.38
C GLY A 864 7.19 -50.39 -5.09
N TYR A 865 7.48 -49.18 -4.60
CA TYR A 865 8.30 -48.94 -3.41
C TYR A 865 9.65 -49.70 -3.42
N PRO A 866 10.48 -49.52 -4.46
CA PRO A 866 11.76 -50.24 -4.55
C PRO A 866 12.61 -49.91 -3.32
N SER A 867 13.02 -50.97 -2.63
CA SER A 867 13.74 -50.94 -1.37
C SER A 867 15.27 -50.96 -1.56
N THR A 868 15.73 -51.37 -2.75
CA THR A 868 17.15 -51.41 -3.11
C THR A 868 17.44 -50.65 -4.41
N LEU A 869 18.69 -50.24 -4.60
CA LEU A 869 19.13 -49.55 -5.82
C LEU A 869 18.96 -50.45 -7.07
N VAL A 870 19.13 -51.76 -6.91
CA VAL A 870 18.94 -52.75 -7.98
C VAL A 870 17.47 -52.82 -8.38
N GLU A 871 16.55 -52.86 -7.41
CA GLU A 871 15.11 -52.80 -7.66
C GLU A 871 14.69 -51.51 -8.35
N LEU A 872 15.22 -50.36 -7.93
CA LEU A 872 14.91 -49.07 -8.56
C LEU A 872 15.46 -49.01 -9.99
N LYS A 873 16.70 -49.44 -10.23
CA LYS A 873 17.29 -49.49 -11.58
C LYS A 873 16.48 -50.42 -12.49
N ASN A 874 16.05 -51.57 -11.99
CA ASN A 874 15.19 -52.49 -12.74
C ASN A 874 13.80 -51.90 -12.97
N ALA A 875 13.19 -51.25 -11.99
CA ALA A 875 11.90 -50.58 -12.14
C ALA A 875 11.96 -49.43 -13.16
N ILE A 876 13.04 -48.64 -13.15
CA ILE A 876 13.28 -47.59 -14.15
C ILE A 876 13.46 -48.24 -15.52
N ARG A 877 14.30 -49.27 -15.66
CA ARG A 877 14.50 -49.98 -16.93
C ARG A 877 13.20 -50.56 -17.48
N LEU A 878 12.39 -51.20 -16.66
CA LEU A 878 11.07 -51.73 -17.04
C LEU A 878 10.10 -50.61 -17.41
N THR A 879 10.12 -49.49 -16.69
CA THR A 879 9.25 -48.34 -16.98
C THR A 879 9.64 -47.66 -18.30
N VAL A 880 10.94 -47.54 -18.58
CA VAL A 880 11.47 -47.02 -19.86
C VAL A 880 11.15 -48.00 -20.98
N ALA A 881 11.34 -49.30 -20.78
CA ALA A 881 11.03 -50.33 -21.78
C ALA A 881 9.54 -50.42 -22.11
N ALA A 882 8.67 -49.98 -21.19
CA ALA A 882 7.22 -49.88 -21.39
C ALA A 882 6.79 -48.56 -22.09
N ILE A 883 7.72 -47.75 -22.59
CA ILE A 883 7.42 -46.60 -23.44
C ILE A 883 7.41 -47.09 -24.89
N ASP A 884 6.24 -47.07 -25.52
CA ASP A 884 6.11 -47.39 -26.94
C ASP A 884 6.18 -46.13 -27.83
N GLY A 885 6.26 -46.36 -29.14
CA GLY A 885 6.33 -45.31 -30.15
C GLY A 885 5.11 -44.39 -30.15
N ASP A 886 3.91 -44.91 -29.84
CA ASP A 886 2.67 -44.13 -29.82
C ASP A 886 2.61 -43.16 -28.63
N MET A 887 3.17 -43.55 -27.48
CA MET A 887 3.31 -42.69 -26.31
C MET A 887 4.28 -41.53 -26.57
N LEU A 888 5.42 -41.81 -27.23
CA LEU A 888 6.38 -40.79 -27.63
C LEU A 888 5.79 -39.85 -28.69
N TYR A 889 5.13 -40.43 -29.70
CA TYR A 889 4.44 -39.67 -30.73
C TYR A 889 3.35 -38.78 -30.15
N SER A 890 2.56 -39.27 -29.20
CA SER A 890 1.53 -38.47 -28.51
C SER A 890 2.12 -37.33 -27.68
N ALA A 891 3.23 -37.56 -26.99
CA ALA A 891 3.93 -36.52 -26.22
C ALA A 891 4.49 -35.42 -27.14
N VAL A 892 5.11 -35.79 -28.26
CA VAL A 892 5.64 -34.86 -29.26
C VAL A 892 4.50 -34.12 -29.96
N MET A 893 3.45 -34.83 -30.39
CA MET A 893 2.29 -34.24 -31.04
C MET A 893 1.50 -33.32 -30.12
N GLY A 894 1.49 -33.56 -28.81
CA GLY A 894 0.92 -32.61 -27.84
C GLY A 894 1.66 -31.26 -27.82
N VAL A 895 2.99 -31.29 -27.93
CA VAL A 895 3.83 -30.08 -28.03
C VAL A 895 3.64 -29.40 -29.40
N VAL A 896 3.66 -30.17 -30.49
CA VAL A 896 3.43 -29.67 -31.85
C VAL A 896 2.06 -29.02 -31.96
N THR A 897 0.99 -29.68 -31.50
CA THR A 897 -0.39 -29.15 -31.51
C THR A 897 -0.50 -27.86 -30.72
N SER A 898 0.18 -27.77 -29.57
CA SER A 898 0.21 -26.55 -28.76
C SER A 898 0.96 -25.41 -29.47
N LEU A 899 2.03 -25.72 -30.21
CA LEU A 899 2.76 -24.76 -31.05
C LEU A 899 1.94 -24.31 -32.26
N THR A 900 1.25 -25.21 -32.96
CA THR A 900 0.39 -24.85 -34.11
C THR A 900 -0.79 -23.98 -33.71
N CYS A 901 -1.37 -24.19 -32.51
CA CYS A 901 -2.41 -23.31 -31.98
C CYS A 901 -1.94 -21.87 -31.69
N LEU A 902 -0.63 -21.65 -31.56
CA LEU A 902 -0.04 -20.34 -31.23
C LEU A 902 0.39 -19.54 -32.47
N LEU A 903 0.58 -20.18 -33.62
CA LEU A 903 0.97 -19.54 -34.88
C LEU A 903 -0.01 -18.43 -35.33
N PRO A 904 -1.36 -18.62 -35.29
CA PRO A 904 -2.30 -17.57 -35.66
C PRO A 904 -2.32 -16.37 -34.69
N CYS A 905 -1.79 -16.54 -33.46
CA CYS A 905 -1.76 -15.53 -32.41
C CYS A 905 -0.44 -14.74 -32.37
N GLY A 906 0.46 -14.93 -33.35
CA GLY A 906 1.77 -14.26 -33.40
C GLY A 906 2.68 -14.57 -32.19
N GLY A 907 2.49 -15.73 -31.54
CA GLY A 907 3.22 -16.10 -30.32
C GLY A 907 2.64 -15.56 -29.00
N GLY A 908 1.49 -14.87 -29.04
CA GLY A 908 0.74 -14.54 -27.83
C GLY A 908 0.28 -15.81 -27.10
N ASN A 909 0.52 -15.88 -25.78
CA ASN A 909 0.23 -17.04 -24.90
C ASN A 909 1.22 -18.21 -24.94
N ALA A 910 2.47 -18.00 -25.41
CA ALA A 910 3.53 -19.02 -25.39
C ALA A 910 3.81 -19.64 -23.99
N GLU A 911 3.39 -18.97 -22.92
CA GLU A 911 3.40 -19.47 -21.53
C GLU A 911 2.57 -20.74 -21.28
N HIS A 912 1.64 -21.08 -22.19
CA HIS A 912 0.88 -22.34 -22.13
C HIS A 912 1.66 -23.55 -22.65
N LEU A 913 2.79 -23.36 -23.35
CA LEU A 913 3.67 -24.46 -23.80
C LEU A 913 4.43 -25.15 -22.66
N LEU A 914 4.41 -24.56 -21.46
CA LEU A 914 5.14 -25.01 -20.27
C LEU A 914 4.21 -25.54 -19.16
N LEU A 915 2.92 -25.69 -19.44
CA LEU A 915 1.91 -26.34 -18.60
C LEU A 915 1.64 -27.74 -19.13
#